data_AF-A0A925URH2-F1
#
_entry.id   AF-A0A925URH2-F1
#
_cell.length_a   1.000
_cell.length_b   1.000
_cell.length_c   1.000
_cell.angle_alpha   90.00
_cell.angle_beta   90.00
_cell.angle_gamma   90.00
#
_symmetry.space_group_name_H-M   'P 1'
#
loop_
_entity.id
_entity.type
_entity.pdbx_description
1 polymer ?
#
loop_
_entity_poly.entity_id
_entity_poly.type
_entity_poly.pdbx_seq_one_letter_code
_entity_poly.pdbx_strand_id
1 'polypeptide(L)'
;MIVTQILVLPTTTYAADTVNLALNKPITASNYTQTYVATNSNDGSINSYWEGAANAYPNNLTVDLGSTQSVNKAVLKLNPATVWATRTQTFAILGSTDNISFTTITALATYTFNPSTSNTVTINFTNTNTRYVRLSFTTNSGSTGAQVAEFEVYGGTTTSQPDLSVTALTFTPANPTVGQTVTLTATVKNIGTATTPAGVTNVVGFNIGSTKVTGSTTSSIAAGGTATVTANWTSVGGTYTVSANADDTNVIAESSESNNSFSSAIQLVISGGGSTTKYEGESATLSGGAKVNTDHSGYTGTGFVDGIQTSGSSQALFNVNVATTGYYDVTLRYADAMGSDRTMSIYVNGTDVKQTVFPNLPTWNDWGNKVETLNLKEGNNTIAYKYDTDDNGNINLDFITVGPTTVQKADLVVTDITWTPASPVDGSAVNFSAIVKNNGTAAGAAGIVAFQVDGTQVTASVNNTTSIAVGGTATISGSSNWTSVIGSHTVKAIADNANTIAEVNENNNSFSKNITVSGQQGTDLVVTALSWTPTNTETGNIVTLTATVKNQGTVATAAGLANVVGFNIGTTKVTGSTSTVIAAGGTATVTATYTGVAGTYTVSAKADDTNVIVETNETNNYFTSGTQLVVTTPQVPGSRGATMPYTRYEAEVASIGGGAVLRSAPTFDYSQLASEATNQKYVALPSNGAYVEWTATQAGAGVDMRFTMPDKSDGMGLTGSLDCYVNGTKVSTISLSSYWSWQYFSGDQPQDAPGGTQAAFRFDEVHFKLNTALKVGDKIKIQKTNGDSIEYGVDFLEVEPVPVAIAKPTNAYSVTDYGAIANDTSDDLSAFNACVNAAAAAGKTVYIPEGKFNLGGMWTINANNITITGAGIWYTNIQFTSPNAASGGISLRVTGTIDFSNMSINSMLRSRYNQNAIYKCFMDNFGTNSRIHDFWEEHFECGFWVADYAHTPAIPSDGLIISNGRVRNNLADGINFCQGTKNSTVQNCNVRNNGDDGLAMWPDNTMGAPMEVNNTFKYNTIENNWRAAAIAIFGGSGHKVTNNYIKDCFMGSGIRMNTVFPGYHFESNTGITFSDTTIINSGTSKDCYSGERGAIDLEASNSSIQNVTFTNIDIINAQRDAIQFGYGGGFSNINFNNITIDGTGKDDITTSRFSSPHLGEAIYTYTGNGSATFTNLILKNIEAASPYLIQSGFNLTVK
;
A
#
# COMPACT_ATOMS: atom_id res chain seq x y z
N MET A 1 -57.94 -43.03 21.92
CA MET A 1 -57.63 -41.64 22.32
C MET A 1 -56.11 -41.50 22.24
N ILE A 2 -55.50 -40.78 21.29
CA ILE A 2 -55.66 -39.37 20.86
C ILE A 2 -54.90 -38.42 21.80
N VAL A 3 -53.75 -37.91 21.29
CA VAL A 3 -53.09 -36.61 21.58
C VAL A 3 -52.54 -36.42 23.02
N THR A 4 -51.27 -36.03 23.26
CA THR A 4 -50.13 -35.68 22.37
C THR A 4 -48.81 -36.21 22.92
N GLN A 5 -47.81 -36.46 22.05
CA GLN A 5 -46.41 -36.39 22.47
C GLN A 5 -46.01 -34.91 22.63
N ILE A 6 -45.37 -34.55 23.73
CA ILE A 6 -44.51 -33.37 23.81
C ILE A 6 -43.07 -33.87 23.71
N LEU A 7 -42.42 -33.53 22.59
CA LEU A 7 -41.00 -33.82 22.37
C LEU A 7 -40.17 -32.82 23.19
N VAL A 8 -39.74 -33.24 24.38
CA VAL A 8 -38.75 -32.47 25.15
C VAL A 8 -37.39 -32.68 24.47
N LEU A 9 -37.06 -31.79 23.53
CA LEU A 9 -35.71 -31.68 23.01
C LEU A 9 -34.76 -31.23 24.13
N PRO A 10 -33.51 -31.74 24.17
CA PRO A 10 -32.58 -31.41 25.24
C PRO A 10 -32.25 -29.92 25.20
N THR A 11 -32.33 -29.27 26.37
CA THR A 11 -31.89 -27.88 26.53
C THR A 11 -30.38 -27.80 26.37
N THR A 12 -29.91 -27.40 25.20
CA THR A 12 -28.52 -26.98 25.00
C THR A 12 -28.26 -25.78 25.91
N THR A 13 -27.50 -26.01 26.97
CA THR A 13 -27.01 -24.93 27.84
C THR A 13 -25.96 -24.14 27.09
N TYR A 14 -26.40 -23.17 26.29
CA TYR A 14 -25.54 -22.12 25.76
C TYR A 14 -24.77 -21.50 26.94
N ALA A 15 -23.45 -21.35 26.78
CA ALA A 15 -22.69 -20.49 27.67
C ALA A 15 -23.31 -19.09 27.66
N ALA A 16 -23.22 -18.35 28.76
CA ALA A 16 -23.87 -17.05 28.84
C ALA A 16 -23.29 -16.09 27.78
N ASP A 17 -24.05 -15.81 26.73
CA ASP A 17 -23.71 -14.75 25.78
C ASP A 17 -23.93 -13.41 26.50
N THR A 18 -22.87 -12.89 27.14
CA THR A 18 -22.89 -11.73 28.05
C THR A 18 -22.76 -10.38 27.35
N VAL A 19 -22.48 -10.36 26.04
CA VAL A 19 -22.23 -9.13 25.27
C VAL A 19 -23.42 -8.86 24.36
N ASN A 20 -24.14 -7.76 24.63
CA ASN A 20 -25.13 -7.23 23.69
C ASN A 20 -24.42 -6.67 22.45
N LEU A 21 -24.53 -7.37 21.33
CA LEU A 21 -23.92 -7.04 20.04
C LEU A 21 -24.55 -5.80 19.38
N ALA A 22 -25.72 -5.35 19.84
CA ALA A 22 -26.46 -4.21 19.29
C ALA A 22 -26.24 -2.89 20.05
N LEU A 23 -25.66 -2.92 21.26
CA LEU A 23 -25.46 -1.74 22.11
C LEU A 23 -24.56 -0.69 21.41
N ASN A 24 -25.03 0.57 21.36
CA ASN A 24 -24.37 1.71 20.71
C ASN A 24 -23.95 1.48 19.24
N LYS A 25 -24.60 0.54 18.55
CA LYS A 25 -24.38 0.28 17.11
C LYS A 25 -25.17 1.24 16.22
N PRO A 26 -24.79 1.40 14.94
CA PRO A 26 -25.62 2.10 13.95
C PRO A 26 -26.99 1.42 13.84
N ILE A 27 -28.05 2.17 14.17
CA ILE A 27 -29.43 1.71 14.11
C ILE A 27 -30.28 2.70 13.31
N THR A 28 -31.18 2.17 12.49
CA THR A 28 -31.98 2.95 11.54
C THR A 28 -33.44 2.53 11.59
N ALA A 29 -34.36 3.46 11.37
CA ALA A 29 -35.78 3.16 11.30
C ALA A 29 -36.40 3.64 9.97
N SER A 30 -37.39 2.92 9.45
CA SER A 30 -38.09 3.31 8.22
C SER A 30 -38.91 4.60 8.38
N ASN A 31 -39.25 4.94 9.62
CA ASN A 31 -39.91 6.16 10.05
C ASN A 31 -39.82 6.28 11.58
N TYR A 32 -40.04 7.49 12.09
CA TYR A 32 -40.25 7.75 13.51
C TYR A 32 -41.20 8.94 13.69
N THR A 33 -41.60 9.25 14.92
CA THR A 33 -42.36 10.46 15.25
C THR A 33 -41.65 11.30 16.32
N GLN A 34 -41.85 12.62 16.26
CA GLN A 34 -41.29 13.59 17.22
C GLN A 34 -39.78 13.40 17.42
N THR A 35 -39.31 13.28 18.66
CA THR A 35 -37.89 13.07 19.04
C THR A 35 -37.56 11.60 19.35
N TYR A 36 -38.48 10.66 19.10
CA TYR A 36 -38.33 9.24 19.41
C TYR A 36 -37.55 8.51 18.30
N VAL A 37 -36.30 8.93 18.09
CA VAL A 37 -35.39 8.46 17.02
C VAL A 37 -34.85 7.05 17.29
N ALA A 38 -34.36 6.38 16.23
CA ALA A 38 -33.91 4.99 16.28
C ALA A 38 -32.81 4.72 17.33
N THR A 39 -31.87 5.65 17.53
CA THR A 39 -30.76 5.53 18.50
C THR A 39 -31.23 5.44 19.96
N ASN A 40 -32.43 5.92 20.26
CA ASN A 40 -33.06 5.80 21.58
C ASN A 40 -33.51 4.36 21.91
N SER A 41 -33.11 3.36 21.13
CA SER A 41 -33.49 1.96 21.30
C SER A 41 -32.30 1.00 21.32
N ASN A 42 -31.07 1.53 21.42
CA ASN A 42 -29.86 0.75 21.72
C ASN A 42 -28.79 1.60 22.45
N ASP A 43 -29.22 2.62 23.21
CA ASP A 43 -28.35 3.51 23.99
C ASP A 43 -28.07 2.97 25.41
N GLY A 44 -28.67 1.83 25.78
CA GLY A 44 -28.59 1.23 27.11
C GLY A 44 -29.61 1.77 28.12
N SER A 45 -30.52 2.66 27.70
CA SER A 45 -31.46 3.38 28.58
C SER A 45 -32.91 3.01 28.30
N ILE A 46 -33.48 2.18 29.18
CA ILE A 46 -34.93 1.87 29.21
C ILE A 46 -35.83 3.09 29.51
N ASN A 47 -35.26 4.29 29.71
CA ASN A 47 -35.98 5.56 29.84
C ASN A 47 -36.04 6.34 28.51
N SER A 48 -35.17 5.99 27.57
CA SER A 48 -35.24 6.37 26.16
C SER A 48 -36.25 5.47 25.43
N TYR A 49 -36.75 5.90 24.25
CA TYR A 49 -37.36 4.98 23.29
C TYR A 49 -37.41 5.54 21.86
N TRP A 50 -37.42 4.63 20.88
CA TRP A 50 -37.86 4.87 19.51
C TRP A 50 -39.37 4.65 19.39
N GLU A 51 -40.05 5.49 18.61
CA GLU A 51 -41.44 5.26 18.20
C GLU A 51 -41.63 5.52 16.69
N GLY A 52 -42.10 4.49 15.99
CA GLY A 52 -42.46 4.54 14.58
C GLY A 52 -43.63 5.48 14.31
N ALA A 53 -43.74 5.97 13.07
CA ALA A 53 -44.81 6.88 12.70
C ALA A 53 -46.20 6.20 12.80
N ALA A 54 -47.17 6.95 13.34
CA ALA A 54 -48.51 6.48 13.66
C ALA A 54 -49.22 5.83 12.45
N ASN A 55 -49.62 4.56 12.61
CA ASN A 55 -50.26 3.71 11.60
C ASN A 55 -49.44 3.46 10.32
N ALA A 56 -48.17 3.90 10.25
CA ALA A 56 -47.29 3.75 9.09
C ALA A 56 -46.60 2.37 9.05
N TYR A 57 -47.38 1.30 9.25
CA TYR A 57 -46.89 -0.06 9.29
C TYR A 57 -46.56 -0.59 7.87
N PRO A 58 -45.47 -1.38 7.70
CA PRO A 58 -44.58 -1.84 8.76
C PRO A 58 -43.61 -0.76 9.25
N ASN A 59 -43.57 -0.54 10.57
CA ASN A 59 -42.49 0.24 11.18
C ASN A 59 -41.28 -0.71 11.27
N ASN A 60 -40.22 -0.45 10.52
CA ASN A 60 -39.00 -1.25 10.57
C ASN A 60 -37.93 -0.55 11.40
N LEU A 61 -37.24 -1.30 12.27
CA LEU A 61 -36.09 -0.86 13.05
C LEU A 61 -34.94 -1.84 12.81
N THR A 62 -33.80 -1.37 12.30
CA THR A 62 -32.69 -2.21 11.80
C THR A 62 -31.37 -1.78 12.42
N VAL A 63 -30.70 -2.70 13.13
CA VAL A 63 -29.35 -2.49 13.68
C VAL A 63 -28.30 -3.16 12.80
N ASP A 64 -27.18 -2.47 12.54
CA ASP A 64 -25.98 -3.02 11.92
C ASP A 64 -24.99 -3.46 13.01
N LEU A 65 -24.74 -4.76 13.13
CA LEU A 65 -23.78 -5.30 14.11
C LEU A 65 -22.32 -4.93 13.77
N GLY A 66 -22.06 -4.41 12.56
CA GLY A 66 -20.77 -3.97 12.03
C GLY A 66 -20.11 -5.00 11.10
N SER A 67 -20.46 -6.27 11.26
CA SER A 67 -20.03 -7.40 10.42
C SER A 67 -21.02 -8.55 10.56
N THR A 68 -20.93 -9.58 9.71
CA THR A 68 -21.80 -10.77 9.81
C THR A 68 -21.45 -11.56 11.07
N GLN A 69 -22.41 -11.65 12.00
CA GLN A 69 -22.31 -12.38 13.27
C GLN A 69 -23.26 -13.58 13.27
N SER A 70 -22.90 -14.67 13.96
CA SER A 70 -23.78 -15.83 14.14
C SER A 70 -24.66 -15.61 15.38
N VAL A 71 -25.86 -15.08 15.18
CA VAL A 71 -26.76 -14.65 16.27
C VAL A 71 -27.86 -15.67 16.54
N ASN A 72 -28.26 -15.82 17.81
CA ASN A 72 -29.19 -16.85 18.28
C ASN A 72 -30.27 -16.33 19.24
N LYS A 73 -30.18 -15.06 19.67
CA LYS A 73 -31.03 -14.49 20.71
C LYS A 73 -31.18 -12.99 20.52
N ALA A 74 -32.41 -12.49 20.63
CA ALA A 74 -32.74 -11.08 20.70
C ALA A 74 -33.53 -10.79 21.98
N VAL A 75 -33.36 -9.60 22.54
CA VAL A 75 -34.16 -9.12 23.69
C VAL A 75 -34.68 -7.73 23.37
N LEU A 76 -35.99 -7.53 23.54
CA LEU A 76 -36.64 -6.23 23.37
C LEU A 76 -37.20 -5.78 24.70
N LYS A 77 -37.09 -4.48 25.00
CA LYS A 77 -37.63 -3.86 26.22
C LYS A 77 -38.49 -2.65 25.88
N LEU A 78 -39.47 -2.37 26.72
CA LEU A 78 -40.11 -1.06 26.87
C LEU A 78 -39.82 -0.53 28.28
N ASN A 79 -40.09 0.75 28.51
CA ASN A 79 -39.99 1.31 29.86
C ASN A 79 -40.90 0.53 30.84
N PRO A 80 -40.43 0.13 32.03
CA PRO A 80 -41.18 -0.73 32.95
C PRO A 80 -42.19 0.01 33.84
N ALA A 81 -42.32 1.34 33.75
CA ALA A 81 -43.29 2.09 34.53
C ALA A 81 -44.74 1.66 34.21
N THR A 82 -45.63 1.66 35.19
CA THR A 82 -47.01 1.16 35.05
C THR A 82 -47.86 1.93 34.04
N VAL A 83 -47.48 3.17 33.68
CA VAL A 83 -48.08 3.94 32.57
C VAL A 83 -47.83 3.29 31.20
N TRP A 84 -46.74 2.53 31.05
CA TRP A 84 -46.46 1.66 29.91
C TRP A 84 -47.23 0.33 30.03
N ALA A 85 -48.54 0.43 30.28
CA ALA A 85 -49.43 -0.68 30.60
C ALA A 85 -49.37 -1.83 29.57
N THR A 86 -49.65 -3.05 30.07
CA THR A 86 -49.52 -4.33 29.36
C THR A 86 -50.12 -4.27 27.96
N ARG A 87 -49.30 -4.59 26.97
CA ARG A 87 -49.61 -4.44 25.54
C ARG A 87 -49.01 -5.57 24.71
N THR A 88 -49.54 -5.77 23.53
CA THR A 88 -48.97 -6.67 22.53
C THR A 88 -48.38 -5.88 21.37
N GLN A 89 -47.19 -6.27 20.91
CA GLN A 89 -46.65 -5.82 19.62
C GLN A 89 -46.43 -7.05 18.72
N THR A 90 -46.81 -6.94 17.46
CA THR A 90 -46.66 -8.02 16.47
C THR A 90 -45.53 -7.67 15.53
N PHE A 91 -44.48 -8.49 15.51
CA PHE A 91 -43.30 -8.27 14.67
C PHE A 91 -42.62 -9.56 14.24
N ALA A 92 -41.86 -9.47 13.14
CA ALA A 92 -40.94 -10.51 12.68
C ALA A 92 -39.49 -10.04 12.95
N ILE A 93 -38.57 -11.00 13.12
CA ILE A 93 -37.13 -10.72 13.19
C ILE A 93 -36.51 -11.07 11.83
N LEU A 94 -36.03 -10.00 11.19
CA LEU A 94 -35.34 -9.80 9.91
C LEU A 94 -33.84 -10.14 9.93
N GLY A 95 -33.28 -10.92 9.00
CA GLY A 95 -31.83 -11.13 8.86
C GLY A 95 -31.30 -10.81 7.45
N SER A 96 -30.20 -10.07 7.36
CA SER A 96 -29.54 -9.67 6.10
C SER A 96 -28.03 -9.50 6.29
N THR A 97 -27.24 -9.77 5.26
CA THR A 97 -25.79 -9.49 5.20
C THR A 97 -25.45 -8.18 4.46
N ASP A 98 -26.40 -7.62 3.70
CA ASP A 98 -26.24 -6.52 2.74
C ASP A 98 -27.11 -5.27 3.05
N ASN A 99 -28.00 -5.35 4.02
CA ASN A 99 -29.09 -4.39 4.34
C ASN A 99 -30.12 -4.16 3.22
N ILE A 100 -30.16 -5.05 2.22
CA ILE A 100 -31.07 -4.99 1.07
C ILE A 100 -31.97 -6.23 1.08
N SER A 101 -31.35 -7.41 1.08
CA SER A 101 -31.98 -8.72 0.99
C SER A 101 -32.25 -9.28 2.39
N PHE A 102 -33.52 -9.26 2.83
CA PHE A 102 -33.91 -9.73 4.17
C PHE A 102 -34.61 -11.10 4.14
N THR A 103 -34.02 -12.06 4.85
CA THR A 103 -34.57 -13.39 5.16
C THR A 103 -35.25 -13.36 6.53
N THR A 104 -36.22 -14.24 6.78
CA THR A 104 -36.93 -14.30 8.07
C THR A 104 -36.19 -15.18 9.07
N ILE A 105 -35.69 -14.61 10.17
CA ILE A 105 -35.09 -15.33 11.30
C ILE A 105 -36.19 -15.89 12.21
N THR A 106 -37.17 -15.05 12.58
CA THR A 106 -38.39 -15.50 13.26
C THR A 106 -39.62 -14.92 12.57
N ALA A 107 -40.58 -15.79 12.26
CA ALA A 107 -41.83 -15.40 11.61
C ALA A 107 -42.61 -14.35 12.44
N LEU A 108 -43.52 -13.65 11.75
CA LEU A 108 -44.37 -12.62 12.33
C LEU A 108 -45.19 -13.19 13.49
N ALA A 109 -44.92 -12.74 14.72
CA ALA A 109 -45.56 -13.23 15.93
C ALA A 109 -45.92 -12.07 16.89
N THR A 110 -46.96 -12.29 17.70
CA THR A 110 -47.48 -11.32 18.67
C THR A 110 -46.87 -11.55 20.04
N TYR A 111 -46.06 -10.61 20.50
CA TYR A 111 -45.36 -10.69 21.78
C TYR A 111 -46.00 -9.75 22.82
N THR A 112 -46.16 -10.24 24.05
CA THR A 112 -46.75 -9.46 25.16
C THR A 112 -45.67 -8.79 26.00
N PHE A 113 -45.70 -7.47 26.06
CA PHE A 113 -44.91 -6.65 26.96
C PHE A 113 -45.76 -6.35 28.20
N ASN A 114 -45.29 -6.75 29.39
CA ASN A 114 -46.00 -6.60 30.66
C ASN A 114 -45.08 -5.92 31.70
N PRO A 115 -45.49 -4.83 32.38
CA PRO A 115 -44.69 -4.18 33.41
C PRO A 115 -44.27 -5.11 34.56
N SER A 116 -45.07 -6.14 34.89
CA SER A 116 -44.72 -7.12 35.92
C SER A 116 -43.58 -8.07 35.53
N THR A 117 -43.22 -8.15 34.24
CA THR A 117 -42.02 -8.82 33.73
C THR A 117 -41.04 -7.79 33.16
N SER A 118 -40.93 -6.64 33.82
CA SER A 118 -40.07 -5.50 33.45
C SER A 118 -40.21 -5.04 32.00
N ASN A 119 -41.42 -5.20 31.41
CA ASN A 119 -41.70 -4.90 30.01
C ASN A 119 -40.64 -5.47 29.04
N THR A 120 -40.12 -6.67 29.33
CA THR A 120 -39.05 -7.32 28.57
C THR A 120 -39.56 -8.58 27.87
N VAL A 121 -39.12 -8.80 26.62
CA VAL A 121 -39.38 -10.01 25.81
C VAL A 121 -38.06 -10.55 25.29
N THR A 122 -37.77 -11.82 25.53
CA THR A 122 -36.60 -12.54 24.97
C THR A 122 -37.07 -13.53 23.90
N ILE A 123 -36.43 -13.48 22.73
CA ILE A 123 -36.70 -14.36 21.60
C ILE A 123 -35.41 -15.11 21.28
N ASN A 124 -35.37 -16.42 21.55
CA ASN A 124 -34.30 -17.31 21.12
C ASN A 124 -34.67 -17.96 19.78
N PHE A 125 -33.68 -18.17 18.92
CA PHE A 125 -33.84 -18.73 17.58
C PHE A 125 -32.56 -19.50 17.17
N THR A 126 -32.63 -20.26 16.08
CA THR A 126 -31.48 -21.01 15.56
C THR A 126 -30.35 -20.06 15.12
N ASN A 127 -29.09 -20.39 15.45
CA ASN A 127 -27.91 -19.64 15.04
C ASN A 127 -27.99 -19.24 13.56
N THR A 128 -28.07 -17.94 13.30
CA THR A 128 -28.25 -17.37 11.97
C THR A 128 -27.13 -16.36 11.70
N ASN A 129 -26.41 -16.53 10.60
CA ASN A 129 -25.32 -15.63 10.21
C ASN A 129 -25.90 -14.37 9.55
N THR A 130 -25.85 -13.23 10.23
CA THR A 130 -26.44 -11.97 9.75
C THR A 130 -25.59 -10.77 10.19
N ARG A 131 -25.56 -9.70 9.38
CA ARG A 131 -24.96 -8.42 9.77
C ARG A 131 -26.01 -7.43 10.27
N TYR A 132 -27.17 -7.43 9.63
CA TYR A 132 -28.28 -6.53 9.92
C TYR A 132 -29.42 -7.32 10.53
N VAL A 133 -29.88 -6.90 11.71
CA VAL A 133 -31.07 -7.48 12.35
C VAL A 133 -32.19 -6.44 12.31
N ARG A 134 -33.30 -6.78 11.65
CA ARG A 134 -34.44 -5.89 11.44
C ARG A 134 -35.68 -6.38 12.19
N LEU A 135 -36.17 -5.60 13.14
CA LEU A 135 -37.51 -5.77 13.67
C LEU A 135 -38.50 -5.17 12.68
N SER A 136 -39.43 -5.97 12.17
CA SER A 136 -40.48 -5.52 11.25
C SER A 136 -41.84 -5.61 11.95
N PHE A 137 -42.30 -4.49 12.53
CA PHE A 137 -43.54 -4.41 13.29
C PHE A 137 -44.74 -4.18 12.39
N THR A 138 -45.88 -4.82 12.68
CA THR A 138 -47.14 -4.66 11.94
C THR A 138 -48.30 -4.16 12.80
N THR A 139 -48.24 -4.33 14.13
CA THR A 139 -49.21 -3.76 15.08
C THR A 139 -48.58 -3.50 16.45
N ASN A 140 -49.07 -2.49 17.16
CA ASN A 140 -48.91 -2.25 18.59
C ASN A 140 -50.31 -2.02 19.19
N SER A 141 -50.62 -2.62 20.34
CA SER A 141 -51.91 -2.41 21.03
C SER A 141 -51.89 -1.27 22.05
N GLY A 142 -50.71 -0.68 22.33
CA GLY A 142 -50.50 0.38 23.30
C GLY A 142 -50.17 1.76 22.72
N SER A 143 -49.89 1.84 21.41
CA SER A 143 -49.77 3.09 20.64
C SER A 143 -50.12 2.84 19.17
N THR A 144 -50.30 3.89 18.38
CA THR A 144 -50.56 3.81 16.93
C THR A 144 -49.30 3.47 16.12
N GLY A 145 -48.11 3.68 16.66
CA GLY A 145 -46.83 3.22 16.09
C GLY A 145 -46.16 2.13 16.94
N ALA A 146 -45.24 1.37 16.35
CA ALA A 146 -44.35 0.49 17.10
C ALA A 146 -43.43 1.27 18.04
N GLN A 147 -43.11 0.71 19.21
CA GLN A 147 -42.24 1.33 20.21
C GLN A 147 -41.16 0.34 20.66
N VAL A 148 -39.94 0.81 20.90
CA VAL A 148 -38.84 0.01 21.49
C VAL A 148 -37.96 0.92 22.36
N ALA A 149 -37.71 0.54 23.61
CA ALA A 149 -36.81 1.25 24.53
C ALA A 149 -35.37 0.69 24.52
N GLU A 150 -35.21 -0.63 24.36
CA GLU A 150 -33.92 -1.27 24.12
C GLU A 150 -34.12 -2.47 23.19
N PHE A 151 -33.20 -2.66 22.23
CA PHE A 151 -33.11 -3.77 21.30
C PHE A 151 -31.71 -4.39 21.39
N GLU A 152 -31.65 -5.57 21.98
CA GLU A 152 -30.41 -6.32 22.22
C GLU A 152 -30.31 -7.53 21.29
N VAL A 153 -29.09 -7.87 20.88
CA VAL A 153 -28.78 -9.01 20.01
C VAL A 153 -27.57 -9.77 20.54
N TYR A 154 -27.57 -11.09 20.45
CA TYR A 154 -26.56 -11.99 21.04
C TYR A 154 -26.28 -13.20 20.13
N GLY A 155 -25.12 -13.86 20.28
CA GLY A 155 -24.67 -14.92 19.38
C GLY A 155 -23.48 -15.77 19.88
N GLY A 156 -23.17 -16.85 19.15
CA GLY A 156 -22.18 -17.88 19.53
C GLY A 156 -21.42 -18.50 18.35
N THR A 157 -20.42 -19.35 18.63
CA THR A 157 -19.36 -19.79 17.70
C THR A 157 -19.80 -20.71 16.53
N THR A 158 -18.97 -20.76 15.48
CA THR A 158 -19.25 -21.30 14.13
C THR A 158 -18.80 -22.76 13.87
N THR A 159 -19.22 -23.31 12.72
CA THR A 159 -18.81 -24.61 12.14
C THR A 159 -18.55 -24.49 10.62
N SER A 160 -17.64 -25.29 10.04
CA SER A 160 -17.17 -25.17 8.64
C SER A 160 -17.65 -26.26 7.67
N GLN A 161 -17.75 -25.93 6.37
CA GLN A 161 -18.24 -26.79 5.27
C GLN A 161 -17.59 -26.39 3.90
N PRO A 162 -17.57 -27.27 2.88
CA PRO A 162 -17.12 -26.95 1.50
C PRO A 162 -18.23 -26.21 0.70
N ASP A 163 -17.94 -25.73 -0.52
CA ASP A 163 -18.90 -24.96 -1.34
C ASP A 163 -18.45 -24.99 -2.82
N LEU A 164 -19.24 -25.46 -3.79
CA LEU A 164 -18.79 -25.68 -5.18
C LEU A 164 -19.43 -24.74 -6.22
N SER A 165 -18.65 -24.35 -7.23
CA SER A 165 -19.15 -23.50 -8.33
C SER A 165 -18.44 -23.78 -9.66
N VAL A 166 -19.17 -23.72 -10.78
CA VAL A 166 -18.60 -23.83 -12.14
C VAL A 166 -18.19 -22.45 -12.64
N THR A 167 -16.90 -22.28 -12.97
CA THR A 167 -16.32 -20.97 -13.31
C THR A 167 -15.98 -20.80 -14.80
N ALA A 168 -16.09 -21.85 -15.62
CA ALA A 168 -15.82 -21.78 -17.07
C ALA A 168 -16.48 -22.96 -17.83
N LEU A 169 -16.81 -22.74 -19.11
CA LEU A 169 -17.38 -23.73 -20.04
C LEU A 169 -16.98 -23.43 -21.50
N THR A 170 -16.45 -24.42 -22.23
CA THR A 170 -16.02 -24.29 -23.65
C THR A 170 -16.43 -25.49 -24.52
N PHE A 171 -16.40 -25.31 -25.85
CA PHE A 171 -16.58 -26.38 -26.84
C PHE A 171 -15.66 -26.23 -28.07
N THR A 172 -15.42 -27.32 -28.82
CA THR A 172 -14.54 -27.35 -30.00
C THR A 172 -14.93 -28.51 -30.93
N PRO A 173 -14.95 -28.36 -32.27
CA PRO A 173 -14.59 -27.19 -33.08
C PRO A 173 -15.71 -26.14 -33.20
N ALA A 174 -15.36 -24.92 -33.61
CA ALA A 174 -16.26 -23.77 -33.62
C ALA A 174 -17.24 -23.70 -34.81
N ASN A 175 -16.80 -24.09 -36.01
CA ASN A 175 -17.62 -24.06 -37.24
C ASN A 175 -17.72 -25.46 -37.87
N PRO A 176 -18.42 -26.41 -37.23
CA PRO A 176 -18.53 -27.77 -37.75
C PRO A 176 -19.40 -27.85 -39.00
N THR A 177 -18.99 -28.68 -39.96
CA THR A 177 -19.90 -29.14 -41.03
C THR A 177 -20.83 -30.25 -40.50
N VAL A 178 -21.77 -30.70 -41.32
CA VAL A 178 -22.77 -31.72 -40.90
C VAL A 178 -22.09 -33.08 -40.70
N GLY A 179 -22.10 -33.61 -39.46
CA GLY A 179 -21.58 -34.94 -39.12
C GLY A 179 -20.23 -34.98 -38.37
N GLN A 180 -19.87 -33.92 -37.64
CA GLN A 180 -18.57 -33.75 -36.99
C GLN A 180 -18.65 -33.80 -35.45
N THR A 181 -17.69 -34.46 -34.79
CA THR A 181 -17.63 -34.56 -33.32
C THR A 181 -17.25 -33.23 -32.65
N VAL A 182 -17.84 -32.97 -31.48
CA VAL A 182 -17.61 -31.77 -30.65
C VAL A 182 -17.25 -32.19 -29.22
N THR A 183 -16.16 -31.65 -28.65
CA THR A 183 -15.76 -31.81 -27.24
C THR A 183 -16.28 -30.65 -26.38
N LEU A 184 -16.63 -30.93 -25.12
CA LEU A 184 -17.11 -30.00 -24.09
C LEU A 184 -16.19 -30.05 -22.85
N THR A 185 -15.94 -28.90 -22.21
CA THR A 185 -15.06 -28.82 -21.01
C THR A 185 -15.60 -27.80 -20.00
N ALA A 186 -15.58 -28.13 -18.71
CA ALA A 186 -15.96 -27.24 -17.61
C ALA A 186 -14.94 -27.26 -16.46
N THR A 187 -14.87 -26.17 -15.69
CA THR A 187 -14.00 -26.04 -14.50
C THR A 187 -14.83 -25.75 -13.25
N VAL A 188 -14.56 -26.49 -12.16
CA VAL A 188 -15.22 -26.38 -10.86
C VAL A 188 -14.23 -25.85 -9.81
N LYS A 189 -14.68 -24.97 -8.91
CA LYS A 189 -13.92 -24.44 -7.77
C LYS A 189 -14.61 -24.76 -6.45
N ASN A 190 -13.85 -25.10 -5.41
CA ASN A 190 -14.32 -25.06 -4.03
C ASN A 190 -14.04 -23.68 -3.42
N ILE A 191 -15.08 -22.94 -3.05
CA ILE A 191 -15.00 -21.62 -2.41
C ILE A 191 -15.30 -21.65 -0.90
N GLY A 192 -15.60 -22.83 -0.36
CA GLY A 192 -15.96 -23.04 1.03
C GLY A 192 -14.77 -23.07 2.01
N THR A 193 -15.09 -23.29 3.28
CA THR A 193 -14.12 -23.29 4.39
C THR A 193 -13.60 -24.68 4.78
N ALA A 194 -14.12 -25.74 4.16
CA ALA A 194 -13.62 -27.10 4.31
C ALA A 194 -13.30 -27.75 2.95
N THR A 195 -12.58 -28.88 2.99
CA THR A 195 -12.26 -29.72 1.82
C THR A 195 -13.45 -30.63 1.51
N THR A 196 -13.72 -30.93 0.22
CA THR A 196 -14.80 -31.87 -0.13
C THR A 196 -14.51 -33.28 0.42
N PRO A 197 -15.54 -34.07 0.80
CA PRO A 197 -15.32 -35.39 1.40
C PRO A 197 -14.51 -36.33 0.50
N ALA A 198 -13.42 -36.90 1.03
CA ALA A 198 -12.53 -37.75 0.27
C ALA A 198 -13.23 -39.04 -0.21
N GLY A 199 -13.17 -39.30 -1.51
CA GLY A 199 -13.80 -40.47 -2.14
C GLY A 199 -15.25 -40.28 -2.57
N VAL A 200 -15.85 -39.10 -2.39
CA VAL A 200 -17.15 -38.75 -2.99
C VAL A 200 -16.94 -38.22 -4.41
N THR A 201 -17.76 -38.69 -5.35
CA THR A 201 -17.68 -38.32 -6.77
C THR A 201 -18.48 -37.03 -7.04
N ASN A 202 -17.84 -36.02 -7.59
CA ASN A 202 -18.51 -34.84 -8.16
C ASN A 202 -18.87 -35.13 -9.63
N VAL A 203 -20.16 -35.13 -9.96
CA VAL A 203 -20.66 -35.30 -11.34
C VAL A 203 -20.94 -33.94 -11.98
N VAL A 204 -20.50 -33.75 -13.23
CA VAL A 204 -20.72 -32.53 -14.00
C VAL A 204 -21.64 -32.81 -15.19
N GLY A 205 -22.80 -32.17 -15.23
CA GLY A 205 -23.82 -32.35 -16.27
C GLY A 205 -23.83 -31.21 -17.29
N PHE A 206 -23.54 -31.51 -18.56
CA PHE A 206 -23.51 -30.57 -19.69
C PHE A 206 -24.78 -30.69 -20.55
N ASN A 207 -25.40 -29.56 -20.91
CA ASN A 207 -26.58 -29.52 -21.77
C ASN A 207 -26.27 -28.83 -23.10
N ILE A 208 -26.75 -29.37 -24.23
CA ILE A 208 -26.66 -28.82 -25.60
C ILE A 208 -28.08 -28.74 -26.16
N GLY A 209 -28.72 -27.57 -26.07
CA GLY A 209 -30.14 -27.42 -26.32
C GLY A 209 -30.97 -28.36 -25.43
N SER A 210 -31.63 -29.34 -26.02
CA SER A 210 -32.41 -30.38 -25.32
C SER A 210 -31.62 -31.67 -25.02
N THR A 211 -30.36 -31.79 -25.42
CA THR A 211 -29.52 -32.98 -25.21
C THR A 211 -28.64 -32.82 -23.97
N LYS A 212 -28.51 -33.83 -23.11
CA LYS A 212 -27.59 -33.81 -21.95
C LYS A 212 -26.50 -34.89 -22.08
N VAL A 213 -25.27 -34.55 -21.68
CA VAL A 213 -24.11 -35.46 -21.54
C VAL A 213 -23.39 -35.16 -20.22
N THR A 214 -22.62 -36.11 -19.68
CA THR A 214 -22.04 -36.01 -18.33
C THR A 214 -20.56 -36.38 -18.28
N GLY A 215 -19.83 -35.76 -17.36
CA GLY A 215 -18.50 -36.16 -16.90
C GLY A 215 -18.45 -36.24 -15.37
N SER A 216 -17.32 -36.62 -14.78
CA SER A 216 -17.16 -36.62 -13.31
C SER A 216 -15.70 -36.56 -12.86
N THR A 217 -15.47 -36.32 -11.56
CA THR A 217 -14.17 -36.42 -10.88
C THR A 217 -14.32 -36.97 -9.46
N THR A 218 -13.33 -37.72 -8.98
CA THR A 218 -13.29 -38.35 -7.63
C THR A 218 -12.23 -37.74 -6.71
N SER A 219 -11.47 -36.75 -7.18
CA SER A 219 -10.44 -36.08 -6.39
C SER A 219 -11.05 -35.05 -5.44
N SER A 220 -10.68 -35.11 -4.16
CA SER A 220 -11.12 -34.13 -3.16
C SER A 220 -10.59 -32.74 -3.48
N ILE A 221 -11.47 -31.74 -3.50
CA ILE A 221 -11.13 -30.34 -3.79
C ILE A 221 -10.95 -29.61 -2.45
N ALA A 222 -9.73 -29.20 -2.16
CA ALA A 222 -9.41 -28.41 -0.96
C ALA A 222 -10.11 -27.05 -0.97
N ALA A 223 -10.31 -26.44 0.20
CA ALA A 223 -10.83 -25.07 0.31
C ALA A 223 -9.99 -24.10 -0.56
N GLY A 224 -10.63 -23.40 -1.49
CA GLY A 224 -9.99 -22.52 -2.48
C GLY A 224 -9.51 -23.19 -3.78
N GLY A 225 -9.47 -24.54 -3.84
CA GLY A 225 -8.94 -25.32 -4.97
C GLY A 225 -9.92 -25.52 -6.14
N THR A 226 -9.44 -26.15 -7.23
CA THR A 226 -10.21 -26.36 -8.48
C THR A 226 -10.04 -27.76 -9.09
N ALA A 227 -10.93 -28.13 -10.00
CA ALA A 227 -10.89 -29.34 -10.84
C ALA A 227 -11.52 -29.09 -12.23
N THR A 228 -11.19 -29.92 -13.23
CA THR A 228 -11.69 -29.80 -14.61
C THR A 228 -12.32 -31.11 -15.08
N VAL A 229 -13.42 -31.03 -15.83
CA VAL A 229 -14.24 -32.18 -16.28
C VAL A 229 -14.70 -31.99 -17.74
N THR A 230 -14.89 -33.07 -18.51
CA THR A 230 -15.16 -33.03 -19.97
C THR A 230 -16.23 -34.02 -20.44
N ALA A 231 -16.77 -33.81 -21.65
CA ALA A 231 -17.72 -34.70 -22.35
C ALA A 231 -17.66 -34.51 -23.89
N ASN A 232 -18.34 -35.35 -24.70
CA ASN A 232 -18.35 -35.29 -26.17
C ASN A 232 -19.76 -35.41 -26.79
N TRP A 233 -19.95 -34.88 -28.00
CA TRP A 233 -21.21 -34.85 -28.79
C TRP A 233 -20.92 -34.88 -30.32
N THR A 234 -21.95 -34.88 -31.20
CA THR A 234 -21.78 -34.93 -32.67
C THR A 234 -22.78 -34.03 -33.40
N SER A 235 -22.31 -33.28 -34.41
CA SER A 235 -23.05 -32.20 -35.06
C SER A 235 -24.11 -32.65 -36.07
N VAL A 236 -25.20 -31.89 -36.11
CA VAL A 236 -26.25 -31.91 -37.13
C VAL A 236 -26.52 -30.47 -37.56
N GLY A 237 -26.81 -30.24 -38.85
CA GLY A 237 -27.07 -28.90 -39.38
C GLY A 237 -28.18 -28.17 -38.62
N GLY A 238 -27.84 -27.04 -38.00
CA GLY A 238 -28.68 -26.33 -37.05
C GLY A 238 -27.87 -25.38 -36.16
N THR A 239 -28.48 -24.92 -35.07
CA THR A 239 -27.93 -23.88 -34.18
C THR A 239 -28.36 -24.15 -32.74
N TYR A 240 -27.46 -23.99 -31.76
CA TYR A 240 -27.64 -24.53 -30.39
C TYR A 240 -27.15 -23.58 -29.28
N THR A 241 -27.43 -23.92 -28.01
CA THR A 241 -26.99 -23.21 -26.79
C THR A 241 -26.48 -24.24 -25.77
N VAL A 242 -25.51 -23.87 -24.90
CA VAL A 242 -24.76 -24.84 -24.07
C VAL A 242 -24.65 -24.41 -22.60
N SER A 243 -24.80 -25.33 -21.63
CA SER A 243 -24.63 -25.09 -20.18
C SER A 243 -23.99 -26.25 -19.43
N ALA A 244 -23.56 -26.05 -18.17
CA ALA A 244 -22.96 -27.07 -17.30
C ALA A 244 -23.23 -26.84 -15.80
N ASN A 245 -23.42 -27.92 -15.02
CA ASN A 245 -23.61 -27.92 -13.56
C ASN A 245 -22.54 -28.76 -12.84
N ALA A 246 -22.01 -28.32 -11.70
CA ALA A 246 -21.24 -29.12 -10.74
C ALA A 246 -22.13 -29.78 -9.69
N ASP A 247 -21.65 -30.89 -9.12
CA ASP A 247 -22.44 -31.88 -8.37
C ASP A 247 -23.91 -31.98 -8.83
N ASP A 248 -24.06 -32.28 -10.11
CA ASP A 248 -25.35 -32.54 -10.79
C ASP A 248 -26.09 -33.76 -10.20
N THR A 249 -25.50 -34.41 -9.18
CA THR A 249 -26.04 -35.51 -8.38
C THR A 249 -26.47 -35.14 -6.95
N ASN A 250 -26.04 -34.00 -6.41
CA ASN A 250 -26.26 -33.55 -5.02
C ASN A 250 -25.89 -34.62 -3.97
N VAL A 251 -24.59 -34.88 -3.82
CA VAL A 251 -24.01 -35.88 -2.90
C VAL A 251 -22.89 -35.33 -2.00
N ILE A 252 -22.36 -34.14 -2.30
CA ILE A 252 -21.48 -33.35 -1.45
C ILE A 252 -22.36 -32.32 -0.73
N ALA A 253 -22.33 -32.29 0.60
CA ALA A 253 -23.06 -31.29 1.37
C ALA A 253 -22.25 -29.99 1.46
N GLU A 254 -22.84 -28.88 0.99
CA GLU A 254 -22.17 -27.60 0.75
C GLU A 254 -22.76 -26.46 1.60
N SER A 255 -21.97 -25.41 1.88
CA SER A 255 -22.47 -24.20 2.55
C SER A 255 -23.43 -23.38 1.67
N SER A 256 -23.47 -23.66 0.36
CA SER A 256 -24.47 -23.14 -0.58
C SER A 256 -24.65 -24.09 -1.75
N GLU A 257 -25.77 -24.80 -1.78
CA GLU A 257 -26.21 -25.71 -2.85
C GLU A 257 -26.73 -24.97 -4.12
N SER A 258 -26.37 -23.68 -4.30
CA SER A 258 -27.09 -22.75 -5.19
C SER A 258 -26.25 -22.07 -6.27
N ASN A 259 -24.93 -22.29 -6.28
CA ASN A 259 -23.97 -21.60 -7.16
C ASN A 259 -23.26 -22.54 -8.16
N ASN A 260 -23.81 -23.73 -8.36
CA ASN A 260 -23.12 -24.84 -9.00
C ASN A 260 -23.27 -24.83 -10.55
N SER A 261 -24.05 -23.90 -11.15
CA SER A 261 -24.42 -23.89 -12.58
C SER A 261 -23.85 -22.72 -13.40
N PHE A 262 -23.50 -22.97 -14.68
CA PHE A 262 -22.93 -21.99 -15.63
C PHE A 262 -23.45 -22.18 -17.07
N SER A 263 -23.49 -21.14 -17.92
CA SER A 263 -23.97 -21.19 -19.32
C SER A 263 -23.10 -20.41 -20.32
N SER A 264 -23.10 -20.84 -21.60
CA SER A 264 -22.28 -20.31 -22.73
C SER A 264 -23.12 -19.61 -23.83
N ALA A 265 -22.49 -18.98 -24.83
CA ALA A 265 -23.09 -17.87 -25.62
C ALA A 265 -22.97 -17.81 -27.20
N ILE A 266 -22.68 -18.87 -28.03
CA ILE A 266 -22.13 -18.75 -29.47
C ILE A 266 -22.69 -19.73 -30.65
N GLN A 267 -22.54 -19.47 -32.04
CA GLN A 267 -23.22 -20.04 -33.35
C GLN A 267 -22.49 -20.08 -34.86
N LEU A 268 -23.10 -20.48 -36.09
CA LEU A 268 -22.53 -21.07 -37.47
C LEU A 268 -23.14 -20.74 -39.00
N VAL A 269 -22.51 -20.94 -40.26
CA VAL A 269 -23.07 -20.87 -41.79
C VAL A 269 -22.22 -21.31 -43.16
N ILE A 270 -22.70 -21.32 -44.52
CA ILE A 270 -22.07 -21.84 -45.91
C ILE A 270 -22.54 -21.32 -47.44
N SER A 271 -21.93 -21.59 -48.70
CA SER A 271 -22.30 -21.13 -50.21
C SER A 271 -21.76 -21.80 -51.65
N GLY A 272 -21.81 -21.23 -52.97
CA GLY A 272 -21.55 -21.85 -54.44
C GLY A 272 -21.27 -21.05 -55.89
N GLY A 273 -21.27 -21.58 -57.22
CA GLY A 273 -20.73 -21.02 -58.63
C GLY A 273 -21.25 -21.33 -60.20
N GLY A 274 -20.55 -21.10 -61.43
CA GLY A 274 -21.06 -20.98 -62.96
C GLY A 274 -20.31 -21.31 -64.44
N SER A 275 -20.52 -20.65 -65.71
CA SER A 275 -20.18 -21.05 -67.25
C SER A 275 -19.95 -20.05 -68.62
N THR A 276 -19.80 -20.51 -69.97
CA THR A 276 -19.34 -20.25 -71.52
C THR A 276 -19.44 -19.06 -72.70
N THR A 277 -18.68 -18.98 -73.94
CA THR A 277 -18.95 -18.36 -75.43
C THR A 277 -17.93 -18.37 -76.81
N LYS A 278 -17.84 -17.48 -77.95
CA LYS A 278 -16.93 -17.37 -79.29
C LYS A 278 -16.96 -16.01 -80.26
N TYR A 279 -15.93 -15.60 -81.14
CA TYR A 279 -15.84 -14.43 -82.19
C TYR A 279 -15.01 -14.50 -83.58
N GLU A 280 -15.10 -13.51 -84.53
CA GLU A 280 -14.25 -13.32 -85.78
C GLU A 280 -13.38 -12.02 -85.80
N GLY A 281 -12.37 -11.88 -86.68
CA GLY A 281 -11.29 -10.88 -86.59
C GLY A 281 -11.24 -9.68 -87.56
N GLU A 282 -11.80 -9.74 -88.76
CA GLU A 282 -12.00 -8.54 -89.58
C GLU A 282 -13.10 -7.62 -89.02
N SER A 283 -13.86 -8.15 -88.05
CA SER A 283 -14.79 -7.42 -87.18
C SER A 283 -14.13 -6.78 -85.94
N ALA A 284 -12.81 -6.90 -85.76
CA ALA A 284 -12.09 -6.28 -84.66
C ALA A 284 -11.92 -4.75 -84.85
N THR A 285 -11.75 -4.02 -83.75
CA THR A 285 -11.39 -2.59 -83.78
C THR A 285 -9.89 -2.44 -84.00
N LEU A 286 -9.50 -1.89 -85.15
CA LEU A 286 -8.11 -1.83 -85.61
C LEU A 286 -7.48 -0.44 -85.39
N SER A 287 -6.18 -0.38 -85.08
CA SER A 287 -5.43 0.88 -84.99
C SER A 287 -3.95 0.77 -85.37
N GLY A 288 -3.27 1.92 -85.48
CA GLY A 288 -1.81 2.00 -85.65
C GLY A 288 -1.25 1.43 -86.95
N GLY A 289 -2.05 1.38 -88.01
CA GLY A 289 -1.69 0.80 -89.31
C GLY A 289 -2.32 -0.57 -89.59
N ALA A 290 -2.87 -1.23 -88.57
CA ALA A 290 -3.67 -2.44 -88.76
C ALA A 290 -4.91 -2.14 -89.61
N LYS A 291 -5.20 -3.00 -90.59
CA LYS A 291 -6.28 -2.87 -91.58
C LYS A 291 -6.79 -4.26 -91.97
N VAL A 292 -7.85 -4.34 -92.79
CA VAL A 292 -8.34 -5.61 -93.37
C VAL A 292 -7.77 -5.80 -94.77
N ASN A 293 -7.34 -7.02 -95.10
CA ASN A 293 -6.79 -7.41 -96.40
C ASN A 293 -7.28 -8.80 -96.83
N THR A 294 -7.07 -9.14 -98.11
CA THR A 294 -7.59 -10.36 -98.77
C THR A 294 -6.61 -10.93 -99.81
N ASP A 295 -5.35 -10.51 -99.82
CA ASP A 295 -4.31 -10.88 -100.78
C ASP A 295 -3.60 -12.22 -100.48
N HIS A 296 -4.06 -12.95 -99.47
CA HIS A 296 -3.69 -14.32 -99.14
C HIS A 296 -4.94 -15.20 -99.05
N SER A 297 -4.79 -16.52 -99.19
CA SER A 297 -5.89 -17.49 -99.11
C SER A 297 -5.90 -18.24 -97.77
N GLY A 298 -7.02 -18.89 -97.43
CA GLY A 298 -7.14 -19.77 -96.27
C GLY A 298 -7.75 -19.16 -94.99
N TYR A 299 -7.97 -17.84 -94.98
CA TYR A 299 -8.75 -17.13 -93.94
C TYR A 299 -10.24 -17.51 -93.96
N THR A 300 -11.01 -17.07 -92.96
CA THR A 300 -12.46 -17.23 -92.88
C THR A 300 -13.19 -15.88 -92.81
N GLY A 301 -14.52 -15.89 -92.93
CA GLY A 301 -15.28 -14.64 -93.01
C GLY A 301 -15.05 -13.93 -94.35
N THR A 302 -14.76 -12.63 -94.29
CA THR A 302 -14.69 -11.70 -95.43
C THR A 302 -13.31 -11.06 -95.66
N GLY A 303 -12.36 -11.30 -94.76
CA GLY A 303 -10.97 -10.88 -94.86
C GLY A 303 -10.20 -11.24 -93.59
N PHE A 304 -8.92 -10.87 -93.53
CA PHE A 304 -8.09 -10.99 -92.33
C PHE A 304 -7.46 -9.65 -91.97
N VAL A 305 -6.99 -9.51 -90.74
CA VAL A 305 -6.23 -8.32 -90.31
C VAL A 305 -4.77 -8.46 -90.72
N ASP A 306 -4.21 -7.47 -91.41
CA ASP A 306 -2.77 -7.31 -91.66
C ASP A 306 -2.29 -5.93 -91.16
N GLY A 307 -1.05 -5.54 -91.49
CA GLY A 307 -0.54 -4.20 -91.22
C GLY A 307 -0.17 -3.91 -89.76
N ILE A 308 -0.07 -4.95 -88.92
CA ILE A 308 0.31 -4.83 -87.49
C ILE A 308 1.84 -4.61 -87.37
N GLN A 309 2.33 -3.46 -87.85
CA GLN A 309 3.74 -3.19 -88.15
C GLN A 309 4.36 -2.05 -87.31
N THR A 310 3.56 -1.26 -86.61
CA THR A 310 3.99 -0.10 -85.84
C THR A 310 4.02 -0.43 -84.34
N SER A 311 5.21 -0.78 -83.83
CA SER A 311 5.44 -1.00 -82.39
C SER A 311 4.88 0.12 -81.52
N GLY A 312 4.32 -0.26 -80.37
CA GLY A 312 3.64 0.59 -79.40
C GLY A 312 2.20 1.01 -79.77
N SER A 313 1.75 0.80 -81.02
CA SER A 313 0.48 1.40 -81.51
C SER A 313 -0.39 0.54 -82.42
N SER A 314 0.16 -0.44 -83.16
CA SER A 314 -0.65 -1.36 -83.96
C SER A 314 -1.34 -2.40 -83.09
N GLN A 315 -2.66 -2.55 -83.26
CA GLN A 315 -3.44 -3.59 -82.58
C GLN A 315 -4.71 -3.98 -83.33
N ALA A 316 -5.24 -5.16 -83.00
CA ALA A 316 -6.60 -5.59 -83.27
C ALA A 316 -7.32 -5.90 -81.95
N LEU A 317 -8.44 -5.24 -81.68
CA LEU A 317 -9.24 -5.38 -80.45
C LEU A 317 -10.58 -6.06 -80.74
N PHE A 318 -10.74 -7.27 -80.21
CA PHE A 318 -11.95 -8.07 -80.26
C PHE A 318 -12.87 -7.70 -79.09
N ASN A 319 -14.17 -7.65 -79.35
CA ASN A 319 -15.21 -7.49 -78.32
C ASN A 319 -15.87 -8.84 -78.09
N VAL A 320 -15.76 -9.38 -76.88
CA VAL A 320 -16.20 -10.73 -76.53
C VAL A 320 -17.24 -10.70 -75.41
N ASN A 321 -18.05 -11.75 -75.26
CA ASN A 321 -19.06 -11.89 -74.21
C ASN A 321 -18.95 -13.30 -73.62
N VAL A 322 -19.10 -13.46 -72.30
CA VAL A 322 -19.12 -14.77 -71.64
C VAL A 322 -20.17 -14.83 -70.53
N ALA A 323 -20.74 -16.01 -70.30
CA ALA A 323 -21.90 -16.17 -69.42
C ALA A 323 -21.60 -16.11 -67.91
N THR A 324 -20.33 -16.14 -67.49
CA THR A 324 -19.88 -15.94 -66.09
C THR A 324 -18.44 -15.46 -66.01
N THR A 325 -18.02 -14.98 -64.83
CA THR A 325 -16.61 -14.68 -64.54
C THR A 325 -15.80 -15.95 -64.31
N GLY A 326 -14.69 -16.13 -65.04
CA GLY A 326 -13.82 -17.30 -64.92
C GLY A 326 -12.76 -17.39 -66.02
N TYR A 327 -12.04 -18.51 -66.09
CA TYR A 327 -11.04 -18.75 -67.14
C TYR A 327 -11.62 -19.38 -68.41
N TYR A 328 -11.22 -18.83 -69.55
CA TYR A 328 -11.63 -19.26 -70.89
C TYR A 328 -10.40 -19.55 -71.74
N ASP A 329 -10.40 -20.66 -72.47
CA ASP A 329 -9.45 -20.94 -73.54
C ASP A 329 -9.81 -20.05 -74.73
N VAL A 330 -8.93 -19.09 -75.02
CA VAL A 330 -9.05 -18.15 -76.14
C VAL A 330 -8.13 -18.60 -77.27
N THR A 331 -8.70 -19.09 -78.38
CA THR A 331 -7.90 -19.61 -79.51
C THR A 331 -7.89 -18.63 -80.66
N LEU A 332 -6.74 -17.98 -80.90
CA LEU A 332 -6.50 -17.10 -82.06
C LEU A 332 -5.99 -17.89 -83.26
N ARG A 333 -6.65 -17.74 -84.42
CA ARG A 333 -6.14 -18.19 -85.72
C ARG A 333 -5.33 -17.07 -86.39
N TYR A 334 -4.10 -17.39 -86.83
CA TYR A 334 -3.12 -16.42 -87.31
C TYR A 334 -2.31 -16.97 -88.50
N ALA A 335 -1.68 -16.08 -89.26
CA ALA A 335 -0.65 -16.43 -90.24
C ALA A 335 0.61 -15.60 -90.01
N ASP A 336 1.77 -16.26 -90.08
CA ASP A 336 3.10 -15.66 -89.99
C ASP A 336 4.03 -16.39 -90.97
N ALA A 337 4.68 -15.66 -91.86
CA ALA A 337 5.75 -16.19 -92.70
C ALA A 337 6.97 -15.24 -92.75
N MET A 338 7.30 -14.64 -91.60
CA MET A 338 8.45 -13.73 -91.42
C MET A 338 9.82 -14.45 -91.30
N GLY A 339 9.86 -15.77 -91.49
CA GLY A 339 11.05 -16.62 -91.39
C GLY A 339 11.54 -16.88 -89.97
N SER A 340 10.80 -16.44 -88.95
CA SER A 340 11.15 -16.60 -87.53
C SER A 340 9.98 -16.17 -86.63
N ASP A 341 9.75 -16.94 -85.56
CA ASP A 341 8.63 -16.78 -84.62
C ASP A 341 8.41 -15.34 -84.15
N ARG A 342 7.13 -14.99 -84.01
CA ARG A 342 6.66 -13.64 -83.75
C ARG A 342 6.02 -13.50 -82.37
N THR A 343 6.00 -12.29 -81.82
CA THR A 343 5.37 -11.99 -80.53
C THR A 343 4.44 -10.79 -80.61
N MET A 344 3.40 -10.82 -79.79
CA MET A 344 2.54 -9.68 -79.48
C MET A 344 2.07 -9.74 -78.02
N SER A 345 1.73 -8.58 -77.47
CA SER A 345 1.16 -8.43 -76.14
C SER A 345 -0.37 -8.54 -76.18
N ILE A 346 -0.96 -9.23 -75.18
CA ILE A 346 -2.40 -9.44 -75.03
C ILE A 346 -2.93 -8.56 -73.90
N TYR A 347 -3.90 -7.71 -74.22
CA TYR A 347 -4.61 -6.91 -73.24
C TYR A 347 -6.03 -7.43 -73.05
N VAL A 348 -6.45 -7.65 -71.80
CA VAL A 348 -7.84 -7.96 -71.44
C VAL A 348 -8.44 -6.75 -70.72
N ASN A 349 -9.56 -6.23 -71.22
CA ASN A 349 -10.25 -5.06 -70.67
C ASN A 349 -9.33 -3.83 -70.50
N GLY A 350 -8.35 -3.66 -71.42
CA GLY A 350 -7.37 -2.57 -71.39
C GLY A 350 -6.21 -2.75 -70.41
N THR A 351 -6.12 -3.88 -69.70
CA THR A 351 -4.97 -4.24 -68.84
C THR A 351 -4.09 -5.23 -69.60
N ASP A 352 -2.78 -5.01 -69.68
CA ASP A 352 -1.85 -6.03 -70.18
C ASP A 352 -1.89 -7.26 -69.26
N VAL A 353 -2.02 -8.45 -69.85
CA VAL A 353 -2.08 -9.71 -69.11
C VAL A 353 -0.99 -10.71 -69.50
N LYS A 354 -0.39 -10.59 -70.70
CA LYS A 354 0.75 -11.43 -71.14
C LYS A 354 1.26 -11.09 -72.53
N GLN A 355 2.56 -11.29 -72.75
CA GLN A 355 3.11 -11.52 -74.08
C GLN A 355 2.79 -12.95 -74.58
N THR A 356 2.50 -13.11 -75.87
CA THR A 356 2.33 -14.41 -76.54
C THR A 356 3.32 -14.59 -77.68
N VAL A 357 3.69 -15.84 -77.96
CA VAL A 357 4.58 -16.25 -79.06
C VAL A 357 3.80 -17.06 -80.10
N PHE A 358 4.01 -16.73 -81.37
CA PHE A 358 3.41 -17.31 -82.57
C PHE A 358 4.50 -17.99 -83.42
N PRO A 359 4.50 -19.32 -83.55
CA PRO A 359 5.44 -20.02 -84.41
C PRO A 359 5.31 -19.66 -85.90
N ASN A 360 6.45 -19.49 -86.57
CA ASN A 360 6.49 -19.17 -88.00
C ASN A 360 5.98 -20.34 -88.88
N LEU A 361 5.19 -20.02 -89.90
CA LEU A 361 4.58 -20.95 -90.85
C LEU A 361 5.29 -20.91 -92.23
N PRO A 362 5.03 -21.87 -93.14
CA PRO A 362 5.76 -21.96 -94.42
C PRO A 362 5.47 -20.83 -95.40
N THR A 363 4.22 -20.38 -95.49
CA THR A 363 3.77 -19.29 -96.37
C THR A 363 2.65 -18.47 -95.73
N TRP A 364 2.40 -17.26 -96.25
CA TRP A 364 1.27 -16.42 -95.82
C TRP A 364 -0.13 -16.99 -96.15
N ASN A 365 -0.23 -18.14 -96.83
CA ASN A 365 -1.49 -18.87 -97.03
C ASN A 365 -1.71 -19.98 -95.97
N ASP A 366 -0.71 -20.25 -95.14
CA ASP A 366 -0.79 -21.22 -94.05
C ASP A 366 -1.28 -20.51 -92.77
N TRP A 367 -2.21 -21.14 -92.06
CA TRP A 367 -2.87 -20.54 -90.89
C TRP A 367 -2.78 -21.46 -89.67
N GLY A 368 -2.09 -21.02 -88.63
CA GLY A 368 -1.91 -21.69 -87.35
C GLY A 368 -2.95 -21.26 -86.32
N ASN A 369 -3.07 -22.02 -85.23
CA ASN A 369 -3.92 -21.70 -84.08
C ASN A 369 -3.05 -21.56 -82.82
N LYS A 370 -3.32 -20.52 -82.03
CA LYS A 370 -2.67 -20.25 -80.75
C LYS A 370 -3.73 -20.17 -79.65
N VAL A 371 -3.72 -21.11 -78.70
CA VAL A 371 -4.59 -21.11 -77.52
C VAL A 371 -3.91 -20.35 -76.39
N GLU A 372 -4.67 -19.49 -75.69
CA GLU A 372 -4.25 -18.83 -74.46
C GLU A 372 -5.41 -18.80 -73.45
N THR A 373 -5.15 -19.23 -72.21
CA THR A 373 -6.18 -19.31 -71.16
C THR A 373 -6.27 -17.97 -70.42
N LEU A 374 -7.37 -17.22 -70.61
CA LEU A 374 -7.56 -15.86 -70.11
C LEU A 374 -8.72 -15.76 -69.11
N ASN A 375 -8.55 -14.96 -68.05
CA ASN A 375 -9.62 -14.68 -67.08
C ASN A 375 -10.54 -13.58 -67.62
N LEU A 376 -11.81 -13.91 -67.87
CA LEU A 376 -12.81 -13.00 -68.42
C LEU A 376 -13.93 -12.79 -67.40
N LYS A 377 -14.48 -11.57 -67.35
CA LYS A 377 -15.62 -11.19 -66.50
C LYS A 377 -16.93 -11.60 -67.15
N GLU A 378 -17.97 -11.82 -66.36
CA GLU A 378 -19.32 -12.02 -66.87
C GLU A 378 -19.77 -10.83 -67.74
N GLY A 379 -20.42 -11.13 -68.87
CA GLY A 379 -20.82 -10.13 -69.85
C GLY A 379 -19.68 -9.76 -70.82
N ASN A 380 -19.67 -8.49 -71.25
CA ASN A 380 -18.75 -8.02 -72.28
C ASN A 380 -17.32 -7.80 -71.74
N ASN A 381 -16.33 -8.26 -72.50
CA ASN A 381 -14.91 -7.99 -72.30
C ASN A 381 -14.28 -7.51 -73.63
N THR A 382 -13.13 -6.85 -73.54
CA THR A 382 -12.26 -6.64 -74.71
C THR A 382 -11.02 -7.52 -74.62
N ILE A 383 -10.58 -8.05 -75.76
CA ILE A 383 -9.31 -8.77 -75.91
C ILE A 383 -8.56 -8.13 -77.06
N ALA A 384 -7.42 -7.48 -76.81
CA ALA A 384 -6.62 -6.85 -77.85
C ALA A 384 -5.27 -7.56 -78.00
N TYR A 385 -4.91 -7.82 -79.26
CA TYR A 385 -3.57 -8.26 -79.65
C TYR A 385 -2.82 -7.05 -80.20
N LYS A 386 -1.71 -6.68 -79.56
CA LYS A 386 -0.98 -5.43 -79.78
C LYS A 386 0.51 -5.67 -79.98
N TYR A 387 1.11 -4.98 -80.95
CA TYR A 387 2.55 -4.93 -81.12
C TYR A 387 3.10 -3.83 -80.21
N ASP A 388 3.72 -4.19 -79.09
CA ASP A 388 4.34 -3.25 -78.15
C ASP A 388 5.86 -3.08 -78.38
N THR A 389 6.56 -2.37 -77.47
CA THR A 389 8.00 -2.06 -77.59
C THR A 389 8.90 -3.29 -77.44
N ASP A 390 8.42 -4.28 -76.70
CA ASP A 390 9.18 -5.46 -76.28
C ASP A 390 8.82 -6.69 -77.13
N ASP A 391 8.08 -6.45 -78.23
CA ASP A 391 7.60 -7.40 -79.21
C ASP A 391 8.37 -7.32 -80.54
N ASN A 392 8.14 -8.27 -81.46
CA ASN A 392 8.67 -8.22 -82.83
C ASN A 392 7.60 -8.25 -83.96
N GLY A 393 6.31 -8.39 -83.60
CA GLY A 393 5.14 -8.00 -84.39
C GLY A 393 4.99 -8.58 -85.82
N ASN A 394 4.21 -7.87 -86.65
CA ASN A 394 3.96 -8.16 -88.07
C ASN A 394 3.47 -9.60 -88.39
N ILE A 395 2.30 -9.96 -87.85
CA ILE A 395 1.55 -11.16 -88.27
C ILE A 395 0.13 -10.79 -88.71
N ASN A 396 -0.53 -11.73 -89.38
CA ASN A 396 -1.91 -11.59 -89.84
C ASN A 396 -2.88 -12.37 -88.93
N LEU A 397 -4.08 -11.84 -88.69
CA LEU A 397 -5.08 -12.40 -87.75
C LEU A 397 -6.42 -12.71 -88.44
N ASP A 398 -6.98 -13.88 -88.18
CA ASP A 398 -8.23 -14.37 -88.79
C ASP A 398 -9.42 -14.33 -87.80
N PHE A 399 -9.37 -15.08 -86.68
CA PHE A 399 -10.47 -15.11 -85.69
C PHE A 399 -10.06 -15.53 -84.28
N ILE A 400 -10.98 -15.42 -83.29
CA ILE A 400 -10.82 -16.01 -81.94
C ILE A 400 -12.01 -16.88 -81.46
N THR A 401 -11.76 -18.02 -80.81
CA THR A 401 -12.79 -18.76 -80.04
C THR A 401 -12.63 -18.56 -78.54
N VAL A 402 -13.68 -18.71 -77.70
CA VAL A 402 -13.69 -18.31 -76.27
C VAL A 402 -14.54 -19.25 -75.38
N GLY A 403 -14.10 -20.49 -75.15
CA GLY A 403 -14.82 -21.47 -74.30
C GLY A 403 -14.25 -21.56 -72.88
N PRO A 404 -15.00 -21.96 -71.82
CA PRO A 404 -14.43 -22.17 -70.48
C PRO A 404 -13.29 -23.17 -70.57
N THR A 405 -12.19 -22.89 -69.88
CA THR A 405 -10.96 -23.66 -70.11
C THR A 405 -11.12 -25.13 -69.76
N THR A 406 -10.59 -25.97 -70.63
CA THR A 406 -10.49 -27.42 -70.41
C THR A 406 -9.26 -27.78 -69.55
N VAL A 407 -8.36 -26.83 -69.32
CA VAL A 407 -7.33 -26.93 -68.28
C VAL A 407 -8.00 -27.10 -66.92
N GLN A 408 -7.42 -27.94 -66.06
CA GLN A 408 -7.90 -28.22 -64.71
C GLN A 408 -6.76 -27.92 -63.73
N LYS A 409 -6.69 -26.68 -63.26
CA LYS A 409 -5.67 -26.15 -62.33
C LYS A 409 -6.26 -25.12 -61.36
N ALA A 410 -5.55 -24.82 -60.27
CA ALA A 410 -5.90 -23.73 -59.34
C ALA A 410 -5.49 -22.34 -59.90
N ASP A 411 -6.00 -21.27 -59.28
CA ASP A 411 -5.53 -19.87 -59.42
C ASP A 411 -5.77 -19.15 -58.09
N LEU A 412 -4.77 -19.15 -57.20
CA LEU A 412 -4.87 -18.84 -55.77
C LEU A 412 -4.69 -17.34 -55.45
N VAL A 413 -5.55 -16.52 -56.03
CA VAL A 413 -5.53 -15.07 -55.85
C VAL A 413 -5.85 -14.66 -54.41
N VAL A 414 -4.94 -13.93 -53.76
CA VAL A 414 -5.28 -13.23 -52.51
C VAL A 414 -6.16 -12.03 -52.86
N THR A 415 -7.40 -12.01 -52.35
CA THR A 415 -8.43 -11.02 -52.71
C THR A 415 -8.71 -9.98 -51.63
N ASP A 416 -8.40 -10.29 -50.37
CA ASP A 416 -8.33 -9.30 -49.29
C ASP A 416 -7.38 -9.76 -48.17
N ILE A 417 -6.93 -8.81 -47.36
CA ILE A 417 -6.26 -9.04 -46.08
C ILE A 417 -7.13 -8.45 -44.97
N THR A 418 -7.41 -9.24 -43.95
CA THR A 418 -8.05 -8.81 -42.71
C THR A 418 -7.10 -9.05 -41.53
N TRP A 419 -7.37 -8.37 -40.44
CA TRP A 419 -6.59 -8.44 -39.21
C TRP A 419 -7.51 -8.30 -37.99
N THR A 420 -7.10 -8.89 -36.88
CA THR A 420 -7.81 -8.80 -35.60
C THR A 420 -6.83 -8.36 -34.51
N PRO A 421 -7.09 -7.28 -33.75
CA PRO A 421 -8.26 -6.39 -33.83
C PRO A 421 -8.33 -5.56 -35.13
N ALA A 422 -9.55 -5.31 -35.64
CA ALA A 422 -9.76 -4.66 -36.95
C ALA A 422 -9.32 -3.18 -37.00
N SER A 423 -9.36 -2.50 -35.86
CA SER A 423 -8.78 -1.16 -35.65
C SER A 423 -7.78 -1.28 -34.48
N PRO A 424 -6.52 -1.67 -34.75
CA PRO A 424 -5.53 -1.82 -33.70
C PRO A 424 -5.17 -0.46 -33.10
N VAL A 425 -4.97 -0.46 -31.79
CA VAL A 425 -4.28 0.60 -31.06
C VAL A 425 -2.83 0.17 -30.77
N ASP A 426 -1.98 1.13 -30.41
CA ASP A 426 -0.58 0.85 -30.06
C ASP A 426 -0.46 -0.30 -29.03
N GLY A 427 0.47 -1.22 -29.24
CA GLY A 427 0.64 -2.42 -28.40
C GLY A 427 -0.31 -3.60 -28.69
N SER A 428 -1.26 -3.50 -29.64
CA SER A 428 -2.14 -4.63 -29.98
C SER A 428 -1.34 -5.82 -30.55
N ALA A 429 -1.61 -7.04 -30.07
CA ALA A 429 -1.18 -8.26 -30.76
C ALA A 429 -2.13 -8.52 -31.95
N VAL A 430 -1.61 -8.44 -33.17
CA VAL A 430 -2.45 -8.46 -34.39
C VAL A 430 -2.27 -9.77 -35.16
N ASN A 431 -3.34 -10.55 -35.22
CA ASN A 431 -3.41 -11.76 -36.05
C ASN A 431 -3.88 -11.41 -37.47
N PHE A 432 -3.20 -11.95 -38.48
CA PHE A 432 -3.49 -11.68 -39.89
C PHE A 432 -4.26 -12.83 -40.54
N SER A 433 -5.13 -12.49 -41.49
CA SER A 433 -5.89 -13.46 -42.28
C SER A 433 -6.03 -12.98 -43.73
N ALA A 434 -5.77 -13.87 -44.68
CA ALA A 434 -5.91 -13.61 -46.11
C ALA A 434 -7.15 -14.32 -46.65
N ILE A 435 -7.93 -13.66 -47.50
CA ILE A 435 -8.98 -14.33 -48.27
C ILE A 435 -8.33 -14.81 -49.57
N VAL A 436 -7.90 -16.07 -49.58
CA VAL A 436 -7.40 -16.74 -50.80
C VAL A 436 -8.61 -17.23 -51.57
N LYS A 437 -8.80 -16.72 -52.80
CA LYS A 437 -9.83 -17.16 -53.72
C LYS A 437 -9.20 -18.07 -54.77
N ASN A 438 -9.73 -19.28 -54.92
CA ASN A 438 -9.40 -20.10 -56.08
C ASN A 438 -10.29 -19.66 -57.26
N ASN A 439 -9.76 -18.79 -58.12
CA ASN A 439 -10.42 -18.42 -59.39
C ASN A 439 -10.22 -19.50 -60.47
N GLY A 440 -9.40 -20.52 -60.20
CA GLY A 440 -9.01 -21.54 -61.15
C GLY A 440 -10.14 -22.52 -61.45
N THR A 441 -9.85 -23.47 -62.33
CA THR A 441 -10.82 -24.41 -62.91
C THR A 441 -10.77 -25.82 -62.32
N ALA A 442 -9.75 -26.13 -61.51
CA ALA A 442 -9.77 -27.25 -60.58
C ALA A 442 -9.65 -26.76 -59.14
N ALA A 443 -10.08 -27.59 -58.20
CA ALA A 443 -9.95 -27.30 -56.77
C ALA A 443 -8.48 -27.44 -56.32
N GLY A 444 -7.95 -26.44 -55.61
CA GLY A 444 -6.57 -26.41 -55.12
C GLY A 444 -6.51 -25.79 -53.72
N ALA A 445 -5.57 -26.26 -52.88
CA ALA A 445 -5.43 -25.77 -51.52
C ALA A 445 -4.55 -24.49 -51.49
N ALA A 446 -4.68 -23.63 -50.48
CA ALA A 446 -3.91 -22.37 -50.43
C ALA A 446 -2.39 -22.54 -50.18
N GLY A 447 -1.95 -23.75 -49.82
CA GLY A 447 -0.58 -24.02 -49.43
C GLY A 447 -0.20 -23.26 -48.14
N ILE A 448 1.03 -22.78 -48.07
CA ILE A 448 1.48 -21.88 -47.00
C ILE A 448 1.25 -20.43 -47.45
N VAL A 449 0.32 -19.74 -46.80
CA VAL A 449 0.17 -18.29 -46.93
C VAL A 449 1.16 -17.58 -46.02
N ALA A 450 2.07 -16.78 -46.57
CA ALA A 450 2.99 -15.94 -45.82
C ALA A 450 2.42 -14.53 -45.61
N PHE A 451 2.69 -13.93 -44.45
CA PHE A 451 2.27 -12.56 -44.10
C PHE A 451 3.49 -11.71 -43.74
N GLN A 452 3.59 -10.56 -44.39
CA GLN A 452 4.67 -9.59 -44.23
C GLN A 452 4.11 -8.25 -43.76
N VAL A 453 4.82 -7.58 -42.86
CA VAL A 453 4.58 -6.17 -42.50
C VAL A 453 5.84 -5.39 -42.85
N ASP A 454 5.68 -4.32 -43.63
CA ASP A 454 6.77 -3.47 -44.13
C ASP A 454 7.93 -4.27 -44.77
N GLY A 455 7.57 -5.31 -45.52
CA GLY A 455 8.49 -6.22 -46.22
C GLY A 455 9.10 -7.32 -45.35
N THR A 456 8.92 -7.30 -44.04
CA THR A 456 9.42 -8.35 -43.12
C THR A 456 8.35 -9.40 -42.87
N GLN A 457 8.64 -10.69 -43.06
CA GLN A 457 7.69 -11.77 -42.76
C GLN A 457 7.48 -11.89 -41.24
N VAL A 458 6.27 -11.59 -40.78
CA VAL A 458 5.89 -11.62 -39.35
C VAL A 458 5.24 -12.94 -38.93
N THR A 459 4.59 -13.63 -39.87
CA THR A 459 4.08 -14.99 -39.68
C THR A 459 3.90 -15.68 -41.03
N ALA A 460 3.71 -16.99 -41.00
CA ALA A 460 2.99 -17.71 -42.05
C ALA A 460 1.76 -18.40 -41.42
N SER A 461 0.88 -18.93 -42.26
CA SER A 461 -0.08 -19.94 -41.85
C SER A 461 0.60 -21.31 -41.71
N VAL A 462 -0.05 -22.25 -41.02
CA VAL A 462 0.22 -23.67 -41.25
C VAL A 462 -0.09 -24.03 -42.70
N ASN A 463 0.60 -25.03 -43.27
CA ASN A 463 0.32 -25.47 -44.64
C ASN A 463 -1.14 -25.91 -44.77
N ASN A 464 -1.95 -25.12 -45.47
CA ASN A 464 -3.34 -25.43 -45.71
C ASN A 464 -3.44 -26.38 -46.91
N THR A 465 -3.66 -27.66 -46.60
CA THR A 465 -3.89 -28.74 -47.57
C THR A 465 -5.39 -28.95 -47.88
N THR A 466 -6.28 -28.06 -47.40
CA THR A 466 -7.72 -28.14 -47.65
C THR A 466 -8.02 -27.54 -49.02
N SER A 467 -8.49 -28.36 -49.96
CA SER A 467 -8.75 -27.93 -51.32
C SER A 467 -9.88 -26.90 -51.39
N ILE A 468 -9.58 -25.71 -51.89
CA ILE A 468 -10.54 -24.63 -52.17
C ILE A 468 -11.21 -24.96 -53.50
N ALA A 469 -12.54 -25.11 -53.49
CA ALA A 469 -13.31 -25.36 -54.70
C ALA A 469 -13.22 -24.20 -55.70
N VAL A 470 -13.47 -24.50 -56.97
CA VAL A 470 -13.54 -23.53 -58.09
C VAL A 470 -14.48 -22.37 -57.75
N GLY A 471 -13.99 -21.14 -57.88
CA GLY A 471 -14.68 -19.90 -57.53
C GLY A 471 -14.80 -19.62 -56.02
N GLY A 472 -14.46 -20.61 -55.17
CA GLY A 472 -14.55 -20.54 -53.73
C GLY A 472 -13.42 -19.72 -53.09
N THR A 473 -13.63 -19.38 -51.81
CA THR A 473 -12.63 -18.71 -50.97
C THR A 473 -12.32 -19.54 -49.73
N ALA A 474 -11.11 -19.39 -49.22
CA ALA A 474 -10.76 -19.78 -47.85
C ALA A 474 -10.10 -18.60 -47.15
N THR A 475 -10.55 -18.32 -45.92
CA THR A 475 -9.82 -17.43 -45.02
C THR A 475 -8.68 -18.22 -44.40
N ILE A 476 -7.45 -17.85 -44.75
CA ILE A 476 -6.23 -18.49 -44.26
C ILE A 476 -5.59 -17.57 -43.22
N SER A 477 -5.46 -18.04 -41.98
CA SER A 477 -4.94 -17.23 -40.87
C SER A 477 -3.49 -17.59 -40.51
N GLY A 478 -2.68 -16.58 -40.20
CA GLY A 478 -1.37 -16.74 -39.58
C GLY A 478 -1.40 -16.21 -38.14
N SER A 479 -1.04 -17.06 -37.17
CA SER A 479 -0.92 -16.65 -35.77
C SER A 479 0.36 -15.86 -35.56
N SER A 480 0.21 -14.54 -35.47
CA SER A 480 1.32 -13.58 -35.50
C SER A 480 1.63 -13.04 -34.11
N ASN A 481 2.92 -12.94 -33.79
CA ASN A 481 3.41 -12.23 -32.61
C ASN A 481 3.73 -10.75 -32.92
N TRP A 482 3.33 -10.22 -34.08
CA TRP A 482 3.49 -8.81 -34.40
C TRP A 482 2.65 -7.94 -33.45
N THR A 483 3.37 -7.19 -32.61
CA THR A 483 2.83 -6.16 -31.74
C THR A 483 2.78 -4.86 -32.55
N SER A 484 1.59 -4.32 -32.75
CA SER A 484 1.40 -3.15 -33.61
C SER A 484 1.94 -1.88 -32.97
N VAL A 485 2.74 -1.13 -33.73
CA VAL A 485 3.27 0.18 -33.33
C VAL A 485 2.40 1.29 -33.95
N ILE A 486 2.21 2.41 -33.25
CA ILE A 486 1.48 3.58 -33.74
C ILE A 486 2.02 4.07 -35.10
N GLY A 487 1.15 4.14 -36.12
CA GLY A 487 1.56 4.48 -37.48
C GLY A 487 0.67 3.89 -38.57
N SER A 488 1.18 3.88 -39.81
CA SER A 488 0.56 3.22 -40.96
C SER A 488 1.56 2.25 -41.55
N HIS A 489 1.26 0.97 -41.52
CA HIS A 489 2.13 -0.12 -41.97
C HIS A 489 1.55 -0.82 -43.21
N THR A 490 2.40 -1.34 -44.08
CA THR A 490 1.98 -2.08 -45.29
C THR A 490 1.97 -3.57 -45.01
N VAL A 491 0.79 -4.18 -44.98
CA VAL A 491 0.64 -5.64 -44.83
C VAL A 491 0.58 -6.28 -46.22
N LYS A 492 1.44 -7.25 -46.49
CA LYS A 492 1.40 -8.08 -47.70
C LYS A 492 1.09 -9.53 -47.32
N ALA A 493 0.22 -10.20 -48.09
CA ALA A 493 -0.02 -11.63 -47.99
C ALA A 493 0.27 -12.32 -49.32
N ILE A 494 0.83 -13.54 -49.27
CA ILE A 494 1.27 -14.32 -50.43
C ILE A 494 0.76 -15.76 -50.27
N ALA A 495 -0.13 -16.21 -51.15
CA ALA A 495 -0.58 -17.59 -51.24
C ALA A 495 0.45 -18.49 -51.95
N ASP A 496 0.47 -19.78 -51.61
CA ASP A 496 1.52 -20.73 -51.97
C ASP A 496 2.93 -20.09 -52.07
N ASN A 497 3.40 -19.50 -50.97
CA ASN A 497 4.66 -18.76 -50.93
C ASN A 497 5.92 -19.65 -51.17
N ALA A 498 5.73 -20.93 -51.47
CA ALA A 498 6.78 -21.87 -51.87
C ALA A 498 6.72 -22.27 -53.37
N ASN A 499 5.72 -21.79 -54.12
CA ASN A 499 5.47 -22.10 -55.53
C ASN A 499 5.42 -23.63 -55.81
N THR A 500 4.70 -24.35 -54.95
CA THR A 500 4.59 -25.82 -54.94
C THR A 500 3.34 -26.36 -55.63
N ILE A 501 2.36 -25.51 -55.92
CA ILE A 501 1.09 -25.83 -56.56
C ILE A 501 1.12 -25.24 -57.98
N ALA A 502 0.78 -26.05 -58.99
CA ALA A 502 0.85 -25.61 -60.39
C ALA A 502 -0.46 -24.94 -60.83
N GLU A 503 -0.39 -23.68 -61.23
CA GLU A 503 -1.54 -22.77 -61.33
C GLU A 503 -1.87 -22.36 -62.78
N VAL A 504 -3.05 -21.78 -63.01
CA VAL A 504 -3.40 -21.16 -64.30
C VAL A 504 -2.61 -19.86 -64.50
N ASN A 505 -2.38 -19.12 -63.41
CA ASN A 505 -1.49 -17.96 -63.36
C ASN A 505 -0.73 -17.97 -62.04
N GLU A 506 0.59 -17.87 -62.09
CA GLU A 506 1.46 -17.90 -60.91
C GLU A 506 1.73 -16.48 -60.35
N ASN A 507 1.32 -15.43 -61.08
CA ASN A 507 1.75 -14.04 -60.85
C ASN A 507 0.79 -13.20 -59.99
N ASN A 508 -0.39 -13.72 -59.65
CA ASN A 508 -1.48 -13.03 -58.92
C ASN A 508 -1.64 -13.51 -57.47
N ASN A 509 -0.75 -14.39 -56.99
CA ASN A 509 -0.77 -14.99 -55.65
C ASN A 509 -0.54 -14.02 -54.47
N SER A 510 -0.44 -12.70 -54.68
CA SER A 510 -0.18 -11.76 -53.59
C SER A 510 -0.97 -10.45 -53.64
N PHE A 511 -1.29 -9.94 -52.45
CA PHE A 511 -2.06 -8.71 -52.23
C PHE A 511 -1.40 -7.88 -51.14
N SER A 512 -1.58 -6.56 -51.17
CA SER A 512 -1.08 -5.62 -50.15
C SER A 512 -2.18 -4.67 -49.69
N LYS A 513 -2.22 -4.38 -48.39
CA LYS A 513 -3.22 -3.52 -47.75
C LYS A 513 -2.60 -2.79 -46.55
N ASN A 514 -2.89 -1.50 -46.40
CA ASN A 514 -2.32 -0.73 -45.28
C ASN A 514 -3.16 -0.90 -44.01
N ILE A 515 -2.49 -1.20 -42.90
CA ILE A 515 -3.07 -1.19 -41.55
C ILE A 515 -2.69 0.12 -40.86
N THR A 516 -3.69 0.83 -40.35
CA THR A 516 -3.48 2.06 -39.55
C THR A 516 -3.67 1.74 -38.08
N VAL A 517 -2.65 2.02 -37.29
CA VAL A 517 -2.61 1.81 -35.84
C VAL A 517 -2.79 3.17 -35.17
N SER A 518 -3.92 3.36 -34.52
CA SER A 518 -4.32 4.67 -33.96
C SER A 518 -3.92 4.82 -32.50
N GLY A 519 -3.57 6.04 -32.09
CA GLY A 519 -3.63 6.41 -30.68
C GLY A 519 -5.07 6.29 -30.16
N GLN A 520 -5.25 5.65 -29.02
CA GLN A 520 -6.56 5.33 -28.46
C GLN A 520 -7.30 6.60 -28.02
N GLN A 521 -8.57 6.74 -28.40
CA GLN A 521 -9.40 7.89 -28.00
C GLN A 521 -10.41 7.49 -26.92
N GLY A 522 -10.60 8.37 -25.94
CA GLY A 522 -11.45 8.15 -24.78
C GLY A 522 -11.05 9.03 -23.60
N THR A 523 -11.58 8.72 -22.42
CA THR A 523 -11.15 9.29 -21.13
C THR A 523 -9.92 8.52 -20.62
N ASP A 524 -9.04 9.15 -19.85
CA ASP A 524 -7.85 8.50 -19.27
C ASP A 524 -7.54 9.12 -17.90
N LEU A 525 -7.88 8.46 -16.79
CA LEU A 525 -7.87 9.03 -15.44
C LEU A 525 -6.66 8.60 -14.62
N VAL A 526 -5.59 9.39 -14.68
CA VAL A 526 -4.43 9.20 -13.78
C VAL A 526 -4.63 9.94 -12.45
N VAL A 527 -4.27 9.31 -11.32
CA VAL A 527 -4.07 10.04 -10.06
C VAL A 527 -2.70 10.71 -10.11
N THR A 528 -2.65 12.04 -10.01
CA THR A 528 -1.42 12.84 -10.15
C THR A 528 -0.86 13.35 -8.83
N ALA A 529 -1.65 13.33 -7.76
CA ALA A 529 -1.22 13.63 -6.40
C ALA A 529 -2.09 12.91 -5.37
N LEU A 530 -1.50 12.58 -4.23
CA LEU A 530 -2.13 11.93 -3.09
C LEU A 530 -1.54 12.50 -1.80
N SER A 531 -2.40 12.89 -0.86
CA SER A 531 -2.02 13.44 0.45
C SER A 531 -3.09 13.11 1.50
N TRP A 532 -2.81 13.40 2.77
CA TRP A 532 -3.79 13.23 3.85
C TRP A 532 -3.54 14.18 5.02
N THR A 533 -4.58 14.45 5.82
CA THR A 533 -4.54 15.36 6.97
C THR A 533 -5.37 14.82 8.13
N PRO A 534 -4.83 14.73 9.37
CA PRO A 534 -3.42 14.95 9.71
C PRO A 534 -2.52 13.89 9.06
N THR A 535 -1.28 14.26 8.77
CA THR A 535 -0.26 13.42 8.11
C THR A 535 0.19 12.25 8.98
N ASN A 536 0.21 12.47 10.29
CA ASN A 536 0.49 11.52 11.35
C ASN A 536 -0.66 11.53 12.36
N THR A 537 -1.00 10.39 12.99
CA THR A 537 -2.13 10.36 13.93
C THR A 537 -2.08 9.22 14.96
N GLU A 538 -3.13 9.11 15.77
CA GLU A 538 -3.39 8.04 16.74
C GLU A 538 -4.61 7.20 16.34
N THR A 539 -4.72 5.98 16.86
CA THR A 539 -5.88 5.10 16.61
C THR A 539 -7.17 5.75 17.10
N GLY A 540 -8.21 5.73 16.26
CA GLY A 540 -9.50 6.38 16.52
C GLY A 540 -9.61 7.81 15.99
N ASN A 541 -8.51 8.47 15.63
CA ASN A 541 -8.56 9.78 14.97
C ASN A 541 -8.97 9.65 13.50
N ILE A 542 -9.68 10.66 12.98
CA ILE A 542 -10.05 10.75 11.57
C ILE A 542 -8.89 11.31 10.76
N VAL A 543 -8.49 10.58 9.71
CA VAL A 543 -7.58 11.00 8.65
C VAL A 543 -8.40 11.31 7.40
N THR A 544 -8.30 12.54 6.90
CA THR A 544 -8.88 12.95 5.62
C THR A 544 -7.88 12.70 4.51
N LEU A 545 -8.12 11.70 3.68
CA LEU A 545 -7.34 11.38 2.49
C LEU A 545 -7.81 12.26 1.31
N THR A 546 -6.87 12.70 0.48
CA THR A 546 -7.10 13.61 -0.65
C THR A 546 -6.32 13.13 -1.88
N ALA A 547 -6.99 12.94 -3.00
CA ALA A 547 -6.37 12.62 -4.29
C ALA A 547 -6.74 13.64 -5.36
N THR A 548 -5.80 13.95 -6.24
CA THR A 548 -6.05 14.72 -7.47
C THR A 548 -6.09 13.76 -8.64
N VAL A 549 -7.25 13.65 -9.29
CA VAL A 549 -7.44 12.90 -10.54
C VAL A 549 -7.29 13.86 -11.71
N LYS A 550 -6.55 13.45 -12.74
CA LYS A 550 -6.43 14.18 -14.01
C LYS A 550 -6.98 13.30 -15.14
N ASN A 551 -7.85 13.86 -15.96
CA ASN A 551 -8.18 13.27 -17.25
C ASN A 551 -7.11 13.70 -18.26
N GLN A 552 -6.22 12.80 -18.66
CA GLN A 552 -5.21 13.04 -19.71
C GLN A 552 -5.66 12.57 -21.10
N GLY A 553 -6.84 11.94 -21.19
CA GLY A 553 -7.44 11.45 -22.42
C GLY A 553 -8.01 12.57 -23.29
N THR A 554 -8.49 12.19 -24.48
CA THR A 554 -9.06 13.12 -25.47
C THR A 554 -10.54 13.42 -25.27
N VAL A 555 -11.24 12.67 -24.41
CA VAL A 555 -12.68 12.78 -24.16
C VAL A 555 -12.96 13.04 -22.68
N ALA A 556 -13.89 13.96 -22.39
CA ALA A 556 -14.33 14.27 -21.03
C ALA A 556 -15.12 13.10 -20.39
N THR A 557 -15.01 12.94 -19.06
CA THR A 557 -15.79 11.96 -18.28
C THR A 557 -17.30 12.17 -18.49
N ALA A 558 -18.08 11.10 -18.63
CA ALA A 558 -19.52 11.22 -18.85
C ALA A 558 -20.26 11.93 -17.70
N ALA A 559 -21.13 12.88 -18.04
CA ALA A 559 -21.91 13.63 -17.05
C ALA A 559 -22.93 12.72 -16.34
N GLY A 560 -22.96 12.78 -15.00
CA GLY A 560 -23.84 11.97 -14.16
C GLY A 560 -23.19 10.68 -13.62
N LEU A 561 -22.00 10.30 -14.12
CA LEU A 561 -21.15 9.34 -13.41
C LEU A 561 -20.36 10.06 -12.31
N ALA A 562 -20.10 9.34 -11.21
CA ALA A 562 -19.23 9.82 -10.15
C ALA A 562 -17.81 9.27 -10.37
N ASN A 563 -16.81 10.14 -10.33
CA ASN A 563 -15.41 9.74 -10.34
C ASN A 563 -15.07 9.19 -8.95
N VAL A 564 -15.13 7.88 -8.77
CA VAL A 564 -14.82 7.22 -7.50
C VAL A 564 -13.31 6.99 -7.40
N VAL A 565 -12.71 7.41 -6.28
CA VAL A 565 -11.31 7.13 -5.95
C VAL A 565 -11.27 6.17 -4.78
N GLY A 566 -10.61 5.02 -4.97
CA GLY A 566 -10.38 4.02 -3.95
C GLY A 566 -9.02 4.23 -3.30
N PHE A 567 -9.02 4.70 -2.07
CA PHE A 567 -7.83 4.88 -1.25
C PHE A 567 -7.55 3.58 -0.49
N ASN A 568 -6.39 2.97 -0.72
CA ASN A 568 -5.93 1.80 0.03
C ASN A 568 -4.91 2.24 1.08
N ILE A 569 -5.06 1.75 2.31
CA ILE A 569 -4.25 2.03 3.49
C ILE A 569 -3.81 0.67 4.03
N GLY A 570 -2.67 0.18 3.51
CA GLY A 570 -2.30 -1.23 3.64
C GLY A 570 -3.39 -2.16 3.07
N THR A 571 -4.02 -2.96 3.95
CA THR A 571 -5.15 -3.85 3.59
C THR A 571 -6.54 -3.20 3.73
N THR A 572 -6.63 -2.01 4.33
CA THR A 572 -7.91 -1.30 4.48
C THR A 572 -8.19 -0.48 3.23
N LYS A 573 -9.45 -0.34 2.81
CA LYS A 573 -9.85 0.49 1.68
C LYS A 573 -10.99 1.43 2.08
N VAL A 574 -10.90 2.70 1.69
CA VAL A 574 -11.97 3.69 1.80
C VAL A 574 -12.17 4.38 0.46
N THR A 575 -13.39 4.76 0.12
CA THR A 575 -13.69 5.41 -1.16
C THR A 575 -14.10 6.87 -0.95
N GLY A 576 -13.64 7.73 -1.86
CA GLY A 576 -14.16 9.08 -2.06
C GLY A 576 -14.80 9.17 -3.45
N SER A 577 -15.62 10.20 -3.69
CA SER A 577 -16.20 10.42 -5.02
C SER A 577 -16.47 11.89 -5.32
N THR A 578 -16.33 12.30 -6.59
CA THR A 578 -16.85 13.60 -7.07
C THR A 578 -17.69 13.45 -8.34
N SER A 579 -18.80 14.19 -8.41
CA SER A 579 -19.66 14.31 -9.59
C SER A 579 -19.22 15.42 -10.57
N THR A 580 -18.04 16.01 -10.36
CA THR A 580 -17.44 16.98 -11.30
C THR A 580 -17.05 16.28 -12.61
N VAL A 581 -17.53 16.79 -13.75
CA VAL A 581 -17.07 16.34 -15.06
C VAL A 581 -15.61 16.78 -15.26
N ILE A 582 -14.71 15.82 -15.42
CA ILE A 582 -13.29 16.07 -15.71
C ILE A 582 -13.13 16.17 -17.23
N ALA A 583 -13.06 17.41 -17.73
CA ALA A 583 -12.78 17.70 -19.14
C ALA A 583 -11.44 17.09 -19.60
N ALA A 584 -11.26 16.88 -20.90
CA ALA A 584 -9.99 16.44 -21.47
C ALA A 584 -8.85 17.43 -21.08
N GLY A 585 -7.77 16.91 -20.50
CA GLY A 585 -6.67 17.68 -19.91
C GLY A 585 -6.94 18.26 -18.50
N GLY A 586 -8.18 18.17 -17.99
CA GLY A 586 -8.62 18.75 -16.73
C GLY A 586 -8.28 17.91 -15.49
N THR A 587 -8.56 18.47 -14.31
CA THR A 587 -8.36 17.80 -13.00
C THR A 587 -9.57 17.97 -12.08
N ALA A 588 -9.72 17.07 -11.12
CA ALA A 588 -10.64 17.20 -9.99
C ALA A 588 -10.01 16.60 -8.72
N THR A 589 -10.36 17.16 -7.56
CA THR A 589 -9.93 16.64 -6.25
C THR A 589 -11.04 15.79 -5.65
N VAL A 590 -10.67 14.64 -5.09
CA VAL A 590 -11.55 13.70 -4.40
C VAL A 590 -11.02 13.48 -2.98
N THR A 591 -11.92 13.42 -2.00
CA THR A 591 -11.55 13.16 -0.59
C THR A 591 -12.31 11.98 -0.02
N ALA A 592 -11.68 11.30 0.95
CA ALA A 592 -12.28 10.24 1.75
C ALA A 592 -11.84 10.39 3.21
N THR A 593 -12.52 9.73 4.14
CA THR A 593 -12.08 9.66 5.54
C THR A 593 -11.77 8.22 5.94
N TYR A 594 -10.69 8.06 6.70
CA TYR A 594 -10.23 6.82 7.29
C TYR A 594 -10.06 7.04 8.79
N THR A 595 -10.65 6.19 9.62
CA THR A 595 -10.37 6.21 11.06
C THR A 595 -9.09 5.43 11.29
N GLY A 596 -8.08 6.07 11.87
CA GLY A 596 -6.78 5.45 12.10
C GLY A 596 -6.91 4.15 12.91
N VAL A 597 -6.27 3.09 12.44
CA VAL A 597 -5.94 1.88 13.19
C VAL A 597 -4.42 1.82 13.33
N ALA A 598 -3.86 1.41 14.46
CA ALA A 598 -2.41 1.45 14.66
C ALA A 598 -1.63 0.66 13.59
N GLY A 599 -0.64 1.32 12.98
CA GLY A 599 0.21 0.78 11.94
C GLY A 599 0.89 1.86 11.09
N THR A 600 1.91 1.43 10.36
CA THR A 600 2.58 2.21 9.32
C THR A 600 2.13 1.69 7.97
N TYR A 601 1.45 2.54 7.19
CA TYR A 601 0.77 2.14 5.97
C TYR A 601 1.32 2.85 4.74
N THR A 602 1.77 2.08 3.75
CA THR A 602 1.80 2.58 2.38
C THR A 602 0.37 2.91 1.94
N VAL A 603 0.16 4.14 1.46
CA VAL A 603 -1.14 4.63 0.98
C VAL A 603 -1.12 4.70 -0.54
N SER A 604 -2.19 4.22 -1.19
CA SER A 604 -2.40 4.37 -2.62
C SER A 604 -3.81 4.85 -2.94
N ALA A 605 -4.02 5.34 -4.15
CA ALA A 605 -5.31 5.73 -4.69
C ALA A 605 -5.46 5.20 -6.13
N LYS A 606 -6.57 4.53 -6.44
CA LYS A 606 -6.99 4.22 -7.83
C LYS A 606 -8.09 5.20 -8.24
N ALA A 607 -7.91 5.89 -9.37
CA ALA A 607 -9.01 6.56 -10.06
C ALA A 607 -9.93 5.55 -10.78
N ASP A 608 -11.20 5.92 -10.92
CA ASP A 608 -12.32 5.00 -11.18
C ASP A 608 -12.12 3.60 -10.55
N ASP A 609 -12.16 3.60 -9.23
CA ASP A 609 -12.09 2.37 -8.44
C ASP A 609 -13.29 1.43 -8.65
N THR A 610 -14.36 1.96 -9.22
CA THR A 610 -15.59 1.25 -9.57
C THR A 610 -15.58 0.64 -10.98
N ASN A 611 -14.64 1.04 -11.85
CA ASN A 611 -14.54 0.58 -13.24
C ASN A 611 -15.81 0.83 -14.09
N VAL A 612 -16.47 1.97 -13.87
CA VAL A 612 -17.70 2.41 -14.57
C VAL A 612 -17.48 3.50 -15.62
N ILE A 613 -16.32 4.14 -15.63
CA ILE A 613 -15.84 5.05 -16.66
C ILE A 613 -15.02 4.19 -17.62
N VAL A 614 -15.36 4.20 -18.91
CA VAL A 614 -14.61 3.43 -19.92
C VAL A 614 -13.38 4.25 -20.32
N GLU A 615 -12.19 3.76 -19.97
CA GLU A 615 -10.94 4.50 -20.16
C GLU A 615 -10.07 3.95 -21.29
N THR A 616 -9.10 4.76 -21.73
CA THR A 616 -8.12 4.33 -22.72
C THR A 616 -7.03 3.45 -22.11
N ASN A 617 -6.67 3.66 -20.84
CA ASN A 617 -5.64 2.89 -20.18
C ASN A 617 -5.93 2.67 -18.69
N GLU A 618 -6.87 1.77 -18.45
CA GLU A 618 -7.28 1.17 -17.15
C GLU A 618 -6.12 0.71 -16.22
N THR A 619 -4.88 0.67 -16.72
CA THR A 619 -3.68 0.28 -15.96
C THR A 619 -2.91 1.46 -15.35
N ASN A 620 -3.20 2.70 -15.76
CA ASN A 620 -2.47 3.89 -15.29
C ASN A 620 -3.15 4.61 -14.10
N ASN A 621 -4.37 4.21 -13.75
CA ASN A 621 -5.23 4.87 -12.76
C ASN A 621 -4.68 4.88 -11.33
N TYR A 622 -3.60 4.15 -11.06
CA TYR A 622 -3.14 3.79 -9.72
C TYR A 622 -1.87 4.56 -9.32
N PHE A 623 -1.98 5.40 -8.28
CA PHE A 623 -0.85 6.10 -7.68
C PHE A 623 -0.59 5.59 -6.27
N THR A 624 0.65 5.25 -5.95
CA THR A 624 1.09 4.92 -4.59
C THR A 624 1.97 6.05 -4.06
N SER A 625 1.70 6.53 -2.84
CA SER A 625 2.54 7.55 -2.24
C SER A 625 3.91 7.00 -1.87
N GLY A 626 4.95 7.83 -2.04
CA GLY A 626 6.28 7.57 -1.47
C GLY A 626 6.33 7.76 0.05
N THR A 627 5.38 8.50 0.63
CA THR A 627 5.21 8.64 2.08
C THR A 627 4.26 7.57 2.64
N GLN A 628 4.40 7.26 3.92
CA GLN A 628 3.51 6.34 4.64
C GLN A 628 2.61 7.11 5.62
N LEU A 629 1.34 6.72 5.71
CA LEU A 629 0.45 7.16 6.78
C LEU A 629 0.81 6.37 8.03
N VAL A 630 1.21 7.08 9.10
CA VAL A 630 1.48 6.44 10.38
C VAL A 630 0.41 6.79 11.39
N VAL A 631 -0.21 5.74 11.90
CA VAL A 631 -1.15 5.75 13.01
C VAL A 631 -0.47 5.05 14.17
N THR A 632 -0.38 5.71 15.31
CA THR A 632 0.18 5.10 16.53
C THR A 632 -0.93 4.54 17.43
N THR A 633 -0.60 3.53 18.24
CA THR A 633 -1.50 3.08 19.32
C THR A 633 -1.60 4.18 20.39
N PRO A 634 -2.81 4.61 20.77
CA PRO A 634 -3.04 5.19 22.09
C PRO A 634 -2.55 4.19 23.12
N GLN A 635 -1.61 4.63 23.94
CA GLN A 635 -1.19 3.92 25.15
C GLN A 635 -2.41 3.81 26.08
N VAL A 636 -2.51 2.72 26.85
CA VAL A 636 -3.74 2.39 27.60
C VAL A 636 -4.03 3.48 28.64
N PRO A 637 -5.27 4.00 28.76
CA PRO A 637 -5.61 4.95 29.82
C PRO A 637 -5.28 4.40 31.21
N GLY A 638 -4.23 4.95 31.84
CA GLY A 638 -3.67 4.48 33.11
C GLY A 638 -2.19 4.07 33.05
N SER A 639 -1.61 3.84 31.86
CA SER A 639 -0.16 3.72 31.70
C SER A 639 0.49 5.06 31.34
N ARG A 640 1.70 5.26 31.85
CA ARG A 640 2.54 6.45 31.67
C ARG A 640 3.95 6.00 31.30
N GLY A 641 4.65 6.82 30.53
CA GLY A 641 5.95 6.47 29.95
C GLY A 641 5.83 5.84 28.56
N ALA A 642 6.98 5.46 28.01
CA ALA A 642 7.09 4.78 26.73
C ALA A 642 6.87 3.26 26.86
N THR A 643 6.24 2.69 25.84
CA THR A 643 6.21 1.24 25.62
C THR A 643 7.44 0.83 24.83
N MET A 644 8.32 0.07 25.47
CA MET A 644 9.55 -0.46 24.89
C MET A 644 9.51 -1.99 24.84
N PRO A 645 10.25 -2.65 23.92
CA PRO A 645 10.23 -4.10 23.78
C PRO A 645 11.01 -4.84 24.88
N TYR A 646 11.80 -4.13 25.70
CA TYR A 646 12.63 -4.69 26.75
C TYR A 646 11.91 -4.82 28.10
N THR A 647 12.38 -5.76 28.91
CA THR A 647 12.18 -5.78 30.37
C THR A 647 13.49 -5.38 31.05
N ARG A 648 13.42 -4.50 32.05
CA ARG A 648 14.58 -4.15 32.90
C ARG A 648 14.72 -5.12 34.08
N TYR A 649 15.97 -5.39 34.43
CA TYR A 649 16.41 -6.19 35.56
C TYR A 649 17.38 -5.35 36.41
N GLU A 650 16.83 -4.65 37.41
CA GLU A 650 17.58 -3.78 38.33
C GLU A 650 18.60 -4.59 39.15
N ALA A 651 19.79 -4.06 39.42
CA ALA A 651 20.86 -4.83 40.07
C ALA A 651 20.65 -5.04 41.59
N GLU A 652 19.86 -4.22 42.29
CA GLU A 652 19.63 -4.41 43.74
C GLU A 652 18.69 -5.58 44.08
N VAL A 653 17.98 -6.13 43.08
CA VAL A 653 17.17 -7.35 43.22
C VAL A 653 17.86 -8.61 42.66
N ALA A 654 19.13 -8.48 42.23
CA ALA A 654 19.92 -9.56 41.67
C ALA A 654 20.55 -10.48 42.73
N SER A 655 20.91 -11.69 42.32
CA SER A 655 21.79 -12.58 43.08
C SER A 655 23.25 -12.19 42.86
N ILE A 656 23.83 -11.39 43.77
CA ILE A 656 25.23 -11.00 43.73
C ILE A 656 26.16 -12.05 44.37
N GLY A 657 27.45 -12.06 44.00
CA GLY A 657 28.43 -12.93 44.64
C GLY A 657 29.87 -12.72 44.19
N GLY A 658 30.77 -13.61 44.63
CA GLY A 658 32.19 -13.61 44.24
C GLY A 658 33.01 -12.38 44.67
N GLY A 659 32.51 -11.60 45.63
CA GLY A 659 33.10 -10.31 46.06
C GLY A 659 32.39 -9.07 45.51
N ALA A 660 31.28 -9.23 44.78
CA ALA A 660 30.41 -8.11 44.39
C ALA A 660 29.75 -7.45 45.61
N VAL A 661 29.47 -6.15 45.51
CA VAL A 661 28.94 -5.32 46.61
C VAL A 661 27.84 -4.40 46.08
N LEU A 662 26.65 -4.48 46.66
CA LEU A 662 25.59 -3.50 46.43
C LEU A 662 26.00 -2.15 47.05
N ARG A 663 25.94 -1.08 46.26
CA ARG A 663 26.15 0.31 46.69
C ARG A 663 24.87 1.11 46.51
N SER A 664 24.68 2.12 47.34
CA SER A 664 23.45 2.92 47.39
C SER A 664 23.73 4.34 47.89
N ALA A 665 23.12 5.35 47.26
CA ALA A 665 23.10 6.74 47.74
C ALA A 665 21.65 7.16 48.08
N PRO A 666 21.04 6.61 49.16
CA PRO A 666 19.62 6.81 49.46
C PRO A 666 19.27 8.26 49.81
N THR A 667 20.26 9.04 50.26
CA THR A 667 20.18 10.48 50.57
C THR A 667 20.68 11.33 49.41
N PHE A 668 20.75 10.80 48.19
CA PHE A 668 21.19 11.53 46.99
C PHE A 668 22.54 12.26 47.14
N ASP A 669 23.47 11.73 47.93
CA ASP A 669 24.80 12.34 48.11
C ASP A 669 25.59 12.28 46.79
N TYR A 670 25.71 13.42 46.11
CA TYR A 670 26.34 13.51 44.80
C TYR A 670 27.84 13.18 44.79
N SER A 671 28.50 13.10 45.96
CA SER A 671 29.88 12.58 46.04
C SER A 671 29.95 11.06 45.82
N GLN A 672 28.86 10.34 46.12
CA GLN A 672 28.74 8.91 45.94
C GLN A 672 28.35 8.59 44.50
N LEU A 673 29.03 7.63 43.86
CA LEU A 673 28.74 7.27 42.46
C LEU A 673 27.31 6.74 42.28
N ALA A 674 26.76 6.08 43.32
CA ALA A 674 25.41 5.54 43.29
C ALA A 674 24.29 6.60 43.18
N SER A 675 24.57 7.90 43.28
CA SER A 675 23.56 8.96 43.12
C SER A 675 23.04 9.13 41.68
N GLU A 676 23.76 8.59 40.68
CA GLU A 676 23.34 8.57 39.26
C GLU A 676 22.87 7.17 38.81
N ALA A 677 22.93 6.19 39.71
CA ALA A 677 22.41 4.86 39.48
C ALA A 677 20.88 4.86 39.57
N THR A 678 20.24 3.87 38.96
CA THR A 678 18.79 3.71 38.98
C THR A 678 18.35 3.31 40.39
N ASN A 679 17.27 3.92 40.90
CA ASN A 679 16.85 3.83 42.32
C ASN A 679 17.97 4.26 43.31
N GLN A 680 18.95 5.02 42.83
CA GLN A 680 20.21 5.38 43.49
C GLN A 680 21.01 4.16 44.00
N LYS A 681 21.01 3.04 43.26
CA LYS A 681 21.69 1.79 43.64
C LYS A 681 22.33 1.07 42.45
N TYR A 682 23.51 0.50 42.65
CA TYR A 682 24.17 -0.37 41.66
C TYR A 682 25.02 -1.44 42.32
N VAL A 683 25.38 -2.50 41.59
CA VAL A 683 26.27 -3.55 42.08
C VAL A 683 27.69 -3.31 41.56
N ALA A 684 28.62 -3.03 42.49
CA ALA A 684 30.04 -2.94 42.21
C ALA A 684 30.68 -4.33 42.10
N LEU A 685 31.62 -4.49 41.16
CA LEU A 685 32.38 -5.70 40.86
C LEU A 685 33.89 -5.41 41.09
N PRO A 686 34.35 -5.32 42.35
CA PRO A 686 35.67 -4.79 42.71
C PRO A 686 36.84 -5.76 42.49
N SER A 687 36.56 -7.05 42.29
CA SER A 687 37.59 -8.10 42.30
C SER A 687 37.30 -9.22 41.32
N ASN A 688 38.36 -9.93 40.90
CA ASN A 688 38.22 -11.03 39.96
C ASN A 688 37.36 -12.17 40.55
N GLY A 689 36.29 -12.54 39.86
CA GLY A 689 35.26 -13.46 40.32
C GLY A 689 33.95 -12.78 40.75
N ALA A 690 33.93 -11.47 41.00
CA ALA A 690 32.72 -10.74 41.40
C ALA A 690 31.65 -10.76 40.31
N TYR A 691 30.39 -11.01 40.68
CA TYR A 691 29.28 -11.12 39.72
C TYR A 691 27.93 -10.61 40.24
N VAL A 692 27.05 -10.35 39.27
CA VAL A 692 25.62 -10.05 39.43
C VAL A 692 24.81 -10.97 38.51
N GLU A 693 23.82 -11.69 39.05
CA GLU A 693 23.04 -12.71 38.32
C GLU A 693 21.51 -12.54 38.50
N TRP A 694 20.77 -12.58 37.39
CA TRP A 694 19.31 -12.52 37.35
C TRP A 694 18.73 -13.81 36.74
N THR A 695 17.42 -14.00 36.91
CA THR A 695 16.64 -15.02 36.17
C THR A 695 15.73 -14.30 35.19
N ALA A 696 15.82 -14.64 33.90
CA ALA A 696 15.08 -13.98 32.84
C ALA A 696 13.56 -14.23 32.97
N THR A 697 12.77 -13.16 32.98
CA THR A 697 11.30 -13.18 32.99
C THR A 697 10.71 -13.01 31.58
N GLN A 698 11.51 -12.49 30.65
CA GLN A 698 11.21 -12.34 29.22
C GLN A 698 12.23 -13.14 28.39
N ALA A 699 11.78 -13.73 27.28
CA ALA A 699 12.67 -14.32 26.28
C ALA A 699 13.23 -13.24 25.34
N GLY A 700 14.54 -13.26 25.06
CA GLY A 700 15.19 -12.17 24.32
C GLY A 700 16.63 -12.46 23.90
N ALA A 701 17.10 -11.80 22.86
CA ALA A 701 18.47 -11.94 22.33
C ALA A 701 19.27 -10.63 22.37
N GLY A 702 18.58 -9.49 22.43
CA GLY A 702 19.21 -8.19 22.66
C GLY A 702 19.37 -8.01 24.15
N VAL A 703 20.58 -7.67 24.58
CA VAL A 703 20.88 -7.31 25.97
C VAL A 703 21.58 -5.97 25.96
N ASP A 704 21.07 -5.07 26.77
CA ASP A 704 21.62 -3.76 27.06
C ASP A 704 22.01 -3.71 28.54
N MET A 705 23.09 -3.00 28.85
CA MET A 705 23.67 -2.96 30.20
C MET A 705 24.11 -1.55 30.53
N ARG A 706 23.42 -0.91 31.48
CA ARG A 706 23.91 0.34 32.08
C ARG A 706 24.99 0.00 33.11
N PHE A 707 26.17 0.56 32.93
CA PHE A 707 27.38 0.22 33.65
C PHE A 707 28.16 1.48 34.05
N THR A 708 29.18 1.28 34.87
CA THR A 708 30.14 2.33 35.24
C THR A 708 31.53 1.75 35.37
N MET A 709 32.53 2.55 35.04
CA MET A 709 33.95 2.30 35.30
C MET A 709 34.70 3.62 35.45
N PRO A 710 35.87 3.65 36.13
CA PRO A 710 36.60 4.88 36.37
C PRO A 710 37.07 5.54 35.07
N ASP A 711 37.12 6.87 35.07
CA ASP A 711 37.88 7.66 34.10
C ASP A 711 39.39 7.59 34.38
N LYS A 712 40.19 8.02 33.40
CA LYS A 712 41.63 8.19 33.48
C LYS A 712 41.97 9.62 33.90
N SER A 713 43.16 9.83 34.47
CA SER A 713 43.59 11.13 35.04
C SER A 713 43.70 12.29 34.03
N ASP A 714 43.52 12.03 32.73
CA ASP A 714 43.52 13.00 31.64
C ASP A 714 42.19 13.09 30.89
N GLY A 715 41.11 12.48 31.42
CA GLY A 715 39.77 12.52 30.82
C GLY A 715 39.56 11.60 29.62
N MET A 716 40.60 10.91 29.14
CA MET A 716 40.52 10.11 27.91
C MET A 716 39.85 8.73 28.12
N GLY A 717 39.24 8.48 29.28
CA GLY A 717 38.65 7.21 29.64
C GLY A 717 39.64 6.06 29.86
N LEU A 718 39.11 4.95 30.35
CA LEU A 718 39.76 3.64 30.40
C LEU A 718 38.98 2.66 29.52
N THR A 719 39.64 1.61 29.04
CA THR A 719 38.98 0.47 28.37
C THR A 719 39.09 -0.77 29.24
N GLY A 720 38.11 -1.67 29.10
CA GLY A 720 37.92 -2.80 30.03
C GLY A 720 36.98 -3.87 29.50
N SER A 721 36.59 -4.82 30.34
CA SER A 721 35.62 -5.86 29.96
C SER A 721 34.93 -6.55 31.13
N LEU A 722 33.71 -7.03 30.88
CA LEU A 722 32.98 -7.96 31.75
C LEU A 722 32.50 -9.18 30.95
N ASP A 723 32.46 -10.35 31.57
CA ASP A 723 31.96 -11.56 30.91
C ASP A 723 30.45 -11.73 31.12
N CYS A 724 29.75 -12.12 30.05
CA CYS A 724 28.37 -12.56 30.12
C CYS A 724 28.30 -14.10 30.14
N TYR A 725 27.56 -14.64 31.12
CA TYR A 725 27.28 -16.05 31.29
C TYR A 725 25.76 -16.30 31.21
N VAL A 726 25.37 -17.39 30.54
CA VAL A 726 23.99 -17.91 30.55
C VAL A 726 24.00 -19.33 31.09
N ASN A 727 23.16 -19.61 32.09
CA ASN A 727 23.07 -20.90 32.79
C ASN A 727 24.44 -21.45 33.22
N GLY A 728 25.31 -20.57 33.72
CA GLY A 728 26.67 -20.89 34.17
C GLY A 728 27.72 -21.06 33.05
N THR A 729 27.33 -21.03 31.77
CA THR A 729 28.25 -21.11 30.61
C THR A 729 28.57 -19.72 30.09
N LYS A 730 29.85 -19.40 29.82
CA LYS A 730 30.22 -18.11 29.20
C LYS A 730 29.68 -18.04 27.78
N VAL A 731 29.00 -16.95 27.44
CA VAL A 731 28.44 -16.70 26.09
C VAL A 731 29.06 -15.50 25.38
N SER A 732 29.62 -14.52 26.11
CA SER A 732 30.30 -13.35 25.53
C SER A 732 31.35 -12.75 26.46
N THR A 733 32.27 -11.99 25.89
CA THR A 733 33.06 -10.96 26.59
C THR A 733 32.54 -9.60 26.10
N ILE A 734 32.04 -8.78 27.01
CA ILE A 734 31.54 -7.42 26.71
C ILE A 734 32.73 -6.47 26.83
N SER A 735 33.05 -5.74 25.76
CA SER A 735 34.04 -4.65 25.79
C SER A 735 33.42 -3.41 26.43
N LEU A 736 34.14 -2.75 27.33
CA LEU A 736 33.69 -1.56 28.05
C LEU A 736 34.66 -0.40 27.85
N SER A 737 34.16 0.82 27.96
CA SER A 737 34.92 2.07 27.84
C SER A 737 34.29 3.16 28.71
N SER A 738 35.11 3.99 29.34
CA SER A 738 34.69 5.27 29.96
C SER A 738 35.11 6.48 29.11
N TYR A 739 35.22 6.31 27.80
CA TYR A 739 35.65 7.37 26.87
C TYR A 739 34.60 8.46 26.65
N TRP A 740 33.32 8.07 26.58
CA TRP A 740 32.19 8.98 26.33
C TRP A 740 31.64 9.58 27.63
N SER A 741 31.51 8.74 28.66
CA SER A 741 31.11 9.10 30.03
C SER A 741 32.13 9.98 30.77
N TRP A 742 31.71 10.48 31.94
CA TRP A 742 32.36 11.43 32.84
C TRP A 742 32.45 12.89 32.33
N GLN A 743 31.84 13.79 33.11
CA GLN A 743 31.95 15.25 32.96
C GLN A 743 32.14 15.90 34.35
N TYR A 744 33.01 16.92 34.43
CA TYR A 744 33.44 17.50 35.71
C TYR A 744 33.04 18.97 35.82
N PHE A 745 32.40 19.36 36.92
CA PHE A 745 31.86 20.71 37.10
C PHE A 745 32.67 21.48 38.16
N SER A 746 33.21 22.64 37.77
CA SER A 746 33.74 23.66 38.69
C SER A 746 32.87 24.92 38.73
N GLY A 747 31.67 24.84 38.14
CA GLY A 747 30.70 25.90 37.87
C GLY A 747 29.54 25.30 37.08
N ASP A 748 28.89 26.07 36.20
CA ASP A 748 27.80 25.60 35.32
C ASP A 748 28.28 25.09 33.94
N GLN A 749 29.59 25.13 33.69
CA GLN A 749 30.23 24.59 32.49
C GLN A 749 30.96 23.28 32.84
N PRO A 750 30.70 22.17 32.11
CA PRO A 750 31.43 20.94 32.30
C PRO A 750 32.86 21.05 31.76
N GLN A 751 33.74 20.23 32.32
CA GLN A 751 35.13 20.07 31.97
C GLN A 751 35.38 18.61 31.61
N ASP A 752 36.25 18.42 30.63
CA ASP A 752 36.50 17.13 30.01
C ASP A 752 37.47 16.21 30.78
N ALA A 753 38.05 16.65 31.90
CA ALA A 753 39.05 15.88 32.64
C ALA A 753 38.95 16.14 34.16
N PRO A 754 39.46 15.23 35.01
CA PRO A 754 39.38 15.35 36.47
C PRO A 754 39.95 16.67 37.03
N GLY A 755 39.06 17.62 37.33
CA GLY A 755 39.42 18.95 37.87
C GLY A 755 38.30 19.74 38.56
N GLY A 756 37.06 19.27 38.49
CA GLY A 756 35.89 19.93 39.09
C GLY A 756 35.65 19.64 40.57
N THR A 757 34.69 20.34 41.17
CA THR A 757 34.16 20.09 42.53
C THR A 757 33.05 19.04 42.57
N GLN A 758 32.48 18.69 41.42
CA GLN A 758 31.46 17.68 41.24
C GLN A 758 31.73 16.87 39.96
N ALA A 759 31.51 15.56 39.99
CA ALA A 759 31.48 14.72 38.80
C ALA A 759 30.03 14.34 38.47
N ALA A 760 29.73 14.21 37.18
CA ALA A 760 28.47 13.77 36.62
C ALA A 760 28.73 12.85 35.40
N PHE A 761 27.67 12.28 34.84
CA PHE A 761 27.72 11.34 33.71
C PHE A 761 28.58 10.10 34.03
N ARG A 762 28.52 9.61 35.28
CA ARG A 762 29.39 8.54 35.81
C ARG A 762 28.95 7.13 35.38
N PHE A 763 27.82 7.01 34.69
CA PHE A 763 27.32 5.79 34.08
C PHE A 763 27.20 5.95 32.58
N ASP A 764 27.30 4.81 31.90
CA ASP A 764 27.28 4.66 30.45
C ASP A 764 26.49 3.39 30.08
N GLU A 765 26.19 3.15 28.80
CA GLU A 765 25.48 1.93 28.37
C GLU A 765 26.24 1.15 27.30
N VAL A 766 25.97 -0.16 27.21
CA VAL A 766 26.51 -1.01 26.14
C VAL A 766 25.50 -2.09 25.76
N HIS A 767 25.18 -2.14 24.47
CA HIS A 767 24.26 -3.10 23.90
C HIS A 767 24.97 -4.19 23.11
N PHE A 768 24.54 -5.44 23.27
CA PHE A 768 25.10 -6.60 22.60
C PHE A 768 24.05 -7.68 22.32
N LYS A 769 24.29 -8.48 21.28
CA LYS A 769 23.36 -9.50 20.80
C LYS A 769 23.88 -10.90 21.15
N LEU A 770 23.05 -11.70 21.80
CA LEU A 770 23.35 -13.10 22.11
C LEU A 770 23.14 -14.00 20.89
N ASN A 771 24.10 -14.89 20.63
CA ASN A 771 24.02 -15.92 19.57
C ASN A 771 22.86 -16.93 19.77
N THR A 772 22.21 -16.92 20.93
CA THR A 772 21.03 -17.71 21.24
C THR A 772 20.18 -16.91 22.21
N ALA A 773 18.89 -16.75 21.91
CA ALA A 773 17.97 -16.03 22.77
C ALA A 773 17.83 -16.72 24.14
N LEU A 774 17.84 -15.91 25.20
CA LEU A 774 17.37 -16.29 26.54
C LEU A 774 15.92 -16.76 26.46
N LYS A 775 15.59 -17.72 27.31
CA LYS A 775 14.24 -18.19 27.59
C LYS A 775 13.82 -17.72 28.99
N VAL A 776 12.52 -17.65 29.22
CA VAL A 776 11.99 -17.44 30.57
C VAL A 776 12.49 -18.55 31.49
N GLY A 777 13.15 -18.18 32.59
CA GLY A 777 13.82 -19.09 33.51
C GLY A 777 15.32 -19.29 33.31
N ASP A 778 15.92 -18.82 32.21
CA ASP A 778 17.38 -18.83 32.04
C ASP A 778 18.05 -17.85 33.01
N LYS A 779 19.22 -18.23 33.55
CA LYS A 779 20.04 -17.36 34.41
C LYS A 779 21.04 -16.58 33.57
N ILE A 780 20.93 -15.25 33.53
CA ILE A 780 21.94 -14.35 32.94
C ILE A 780 22.79 -13.73 34.05
N LYS A 781 24.11 -13.77 33.89
CA LYS A 781 25.08 -13.28 34.86
C LYS A 781 26.17 -12.45 34.19
N ILE A 782 26.45 -11.28 34.73
CA ILE A 782 27.61 -10.45 34.38
C ILE A 782 28.68 -10.66 35.46
N GLN A 783 29.92 -10.94 35.06
CA GLN A 783 31.00 -11.33 35.97
C GLN A 783 32.36 -10.73 35.56
N LYS A 784 33.09 -10.16 36.52
CA LYS A 784 34.48 -9.73 36.32
C LYS A 784 35.41 -10.96 36.32
N THR A 785 36.09 -11.21 35.22
CA THR A 785 37.00 -12.38 35.04
C THR A 785 38.36 -12.00 34.43
N ASN A 786 38.51 -10.75 33.98
CA ASN A 786 39.62 -10.28 33.17
C ASN A 786 40.93 -10.06 33.95
N GLY A 787 40.90 -10.15 35.27
CA GLY A 787 42.08 -10.04 36.13
C GLY A 787 42.69 -8.63 36.27
N ASP A 788 42.12 -7.59 35.63
CA ASP A 788 42.63 -6.22 35.77
C ASP A 788 42.22 -5.56 37.10
N SER A 789 42.83 -4.41 37.40
CA SER A 789 42.58 -3.63 38.62
C SER A 789 41.39 -2.67 38.54
N ILE A 790 40.54 -2.75 37.51
CA ILE A 790 39.37 -1.89 37.35
C ILE A 790 38.19 -2.47 38.16
N GLU A 791 37.67 -1.66 39.07
CA GLU A 791 36.34 -1.88 39.64
C GLU A 791 35.28 -1.43 38.62
N TYR A 792 34.39 -2.34 38.24
CA TYR A 792 33.21 -2.00 37.44
C TYR A 792 31.99 -1.83 38.35
N GLY A 793 30.94 -1.20 37.83
CA GLY A 793 29.59 -1.29 38.38
C GLY A 793 28.58 -1.65 37.30
N VAL A 794 27.52 -2.36 37.70
CA VAL A 794 26.36 -2.66 36.85
C VAL A 794 25.10 -2.14 37.54
N ASP A 795 24.33 -1.33 36.83
CA ASP A 795 23.10 -0.67 37.29
C ASP A 795 21.88 -1.56 37.02
N PHE A 796 21.71 -1.97 35.77
CA PHE A 796 20.67 -2.91 35.34
C PHE A 796 21.07 -3.63 34.03
N LEU A 797 20.28 -4.64 33.68
CA LEU A 797 20.17 -5.13 32.30
C LEU A 797 18.80 -4.79 31.72
N GLU A 798 18.72 -4.42 30.44
CA GLU A 798 17.49 -4.41 29.64
C GLU A 798 17.57 -5.55 28.60
N VAL A 799 16.56 -6.43 28.56
CA VAL A 799 16.57 -7.63 27.68
C VAL A 799 15.34 -7.64 26.79
N GLU A 800 15.51 -7.87 25.49
CA GLU A 800 14.41 -7.85 24.51
C GLU A 800 14.48 -8.93 23.41
N PRO A 801 13.33 -9.34 22.87
CA PRO A 801 13.25 -10.00 21.56
C PRO A 801 13.80 -9.07 20.48
N VAL A 802 14.81 -9.53 19.74
CA VAL A 802 15.28 -8.83 18.54
C VAL A 802 14.44 -9.31 17.36
N PRO A 803 13.75 -8.42 16.61
CA PRO A 803 13.03 -8.79 15.40
C PRO A 803 13.96 -9.40 14.34
N VAL A 804 13.39 -9.97 13.27
CA VAL A 804 14.19 -10.27 12.07
C VAL A 804 14.68 -8.97 11.42
N ALA A 805 15.84 -9.01 10.76
CA ALA A 805 16.35 -7.87 10.00
C ALA A 805 15.33 -7.42 8.93
N ILE A 806 15.10 -6.12 8.82
CA ILE A 806 14.26 -5.54 7.78
C ILE A 806 14.98 -5.70 6.43
N ALA A 807 14.32 -6.30 5.44
CA ALA A 807 14.89 -6.52 4.12
C ALA A 807 14.88 -5.25 3.25
N LYS A 808 15.86 -5.11 2.35
CA LYS A 808 15.93 -4.04 1.34
C LYS A 808 14.59 -3.90 0.59
N PRO A 809 13.89 -2.74 0.67
CA PRO A 809 12.65 -2.54 -0.06
C PRO A 809 12.85 -2.62 -1.58
N THR A 810 11.84 -3.12 -2.30
CA THR A 810 11.91 -3.33 -3.76
C THR A 810 12.20 -2.06 -4.56
N ASN A 811 11.82 -0.88 -4.04
CA ASN A 811 12.11 0.43 -4.63
C ASN A 811 13.21 1.21 -3.87
N ALA A 812 14.21 0.52 -3.32
CA ALA A 812 15.33 1.13 -2.61
C ALA A 812 16.68 0.97 -3.34
N TYR A 813 17.52 1.99 -3.23
CA TYR A 813 18.97 1.87 -3.43
C TYR A 813 19.65 1.60 -2.09
N SER A 814 20.68 0.75 -2.07
CA SER A 814 21.46 0.51 -0.87
C SER A 814 22.76 1.28 -0.89
N VAL A 815 23.24 1.76 0.27
CA VAL A 815 24.57 2.41 0.37
C VAL A 815 25.70 1.50 -0.13
N THR A 816 25.55 0.18 -0.02
CA THR A 816 26.49 -0.82 -0.57
C THR A 816 26.52 -0.84 -2.10
N ASP A 817 25.41 -0.47 -2.76
CA ASP A 817 25.37 -0.34 -4.22
C ASP A 817 26.26 0.84 -4.70
N TYR A 818 26.65 1.74 -3.79
CA TYR A 818 27.48 2.93 -4.01
C TYR A 818 28.88 2.82 -3.38
N GLY A 819 29.25 1.63 -2.87
CA GLY A 819 30.59 1.34 -2.38
C GLY A 819 30.79 1.38 -0.86
N ALA A 820 29.75 1.54 -0.05
CA ALA A 820 29.85 1.39 1.40
C ALA A 820 30.13 -0.08 1.80
N ILE A 821 30.96 -0.32 2.81
CA ILE A 821 31.43 -1.65 3.23
C ILE A 821 31.16 -1.88 4.71
N ALA A 822 30.16 -2.72 5.00
CA ALA A 822 29.77 -3.03 6.37
C ALA A 822 30.87 -3.81 7.14
N ASN A 823 31.14 -3.38 8.37
CA ASN A 823 32.03 -4.02 9.35
C ASN A 823 33.53 -4.00 9.00
N ASP A 824 34.00 -3.03 8.21
CA ASP A 824 35.42 -2.75 8.04
C ASP A 824 35.86 -1.45 8.76
N THR A 825 37.03 -0.90 8.40
CA THR A 825 37.57 0.35 8.95
C THR A 825 37.65 1.49 7.92
N SER A 826 36.92 1.38 6.80
CA SER A 826 36.87 2.38 5.73
C SER A 826 35.88 3.50 6.07
N ASP A 827 35.95 4.62 5.33
CA ASP A 827 34.95 5.70 5.40
C ASP A 827 33.83 5.48 4.36
N ASP A 828 32.59 5.40 4.84
CA ASP A 828 31.39 5.18 4.02
C ASP A 828 30.69 6.50 3.61
N LEU A 829 31.13 7.65 4.13
CA LEU A 829 30.40 8.93 3.98
C LEU A 829 30.28 9.36 2.53
N SER A 830 31.29 9.07 1.71
CA SER A 830 31.24 9.30 0.26
C SER A 830 30.13 8.47 -0.43
N ALA A 831 29.99 7.18 -0.08
CA ALA A 831 28.98 6.28 -0.61
C ALA A 831 27.57 6.60 -0.09
N PHE A 832 27.43 6.97 1.19
CA PHE A 832 26.16 7.43 1.78
C PHE A 832 25.62 8.66 1.03
N ASN A 833 26.46 9.67 0.81
CA ASN A 833 26.09 10.87 0.05
C ASN A 833 25.75 10.55 -1.41
N ALA A 834 26.51 9.67 -2.07
CA ALA A 834 26.21 9.25 -3.44
C ALA A 834 24.85 8.52 -3.55
N CYS A 835 24.56 7.63 -2.59
CA CYS A 835 23.29 6.89 -2.53
C CYS A 835 22.10 7.82 -2.27
N VAL A 836 22.19 8.75 -1.31
CA VAL A 836 21.16 9.77 -1.03
C VAL A 836 20.83 10.59 -2.28
N ASN A 837 21.84 11.13 -2.96
CA ASN A 837 21.65 11.96 -4.14
C ASN A 837 21.00 11.18 -5.29
N ALA A 838 21.42 9.93 -5.53
CA ALA A 838 20.84 9.08 -6.56
C ALA A 838 19.41 8.62 -6.23
N ALA A 839 19.12 8.33 -4.96
CA ALA A 839 17.79 7.94 -4.50
C ALA A 839 16.80 9.10 -4.60
N ALA A 840 17.19 10.30 -4.16
CA ALA A 840 16.40 11.53 -4.31
C ALA A 840 16.09 11.83 -5.78
N ALA A 841 17.09 11.76 -6.67
CA ALA A 841 16.92 11.99 -8.11
C ALA A 841 16.04 10.93 -8.80
N ALA A 842 15.88 9.74 -8.20
CA ALA A 842 15.10 8.64 -8.74
C ALA A 842 13.73 8.43 -8.06
N GLY A 843 13.37 9.22 -7.04
CA GLY A 843 12.16 9.02 -6.25
C GLY A 843 12.17 7.69 -5.46
N LYS A 844 13.31 7.34 -4.86
CA LYS A 844 13.54 6.05 -4.19
C LYS A 844 13.92 6.20 -2.72
N THR A 845 13.73 5.10 -1.99
CA THR A 845 14.22 4.92 -0.63
C THR A 845 15.74 4.68 -0.62
N VAL A 846 16.45 5.24 0.37
CA VAL A 846 17.80 4.82 0.74
C VAL A 846 17.70 3.70 1.76
N TYR A 847 18.42 2.61 1.55
CA TYR A 847 18.48 1.46 2.45
C TYR A 847 19.90 1.23 2.97
N ILE A 848 20.02 1.07 4.28
CA ILE A 848 21.29 0.78 4.95
C ILE A 848 21.19 -0.66 5.50
N PRO A 849 22.03 -1.62 5.03
CA PRO A 849 21.91 -3.02 5.45
C PRO A 849 22.42 -3.26 6.88
N GLU A 850 22.39 -4.52 7.31
CA GLU A 850 23.01 -4.99 8.54
C GLU A 850 24.54 -4.77 8.54
N GLY A 851 25.06 -4.35 9.70
CA GLY A 851 26.47 -4.12 9.98
C GLY A 851 26.78 -2.69 10.39
N LYS A 852 28.06 -2.48 10.73
CA LYS A 852 28.62 -1.19 11.13
C LYS A 852 29.18 -0.42 9.93
N PHE A 853 28.84 0.85 9.81
CA PHE A 853 29.34 1.78 8.80
C PHE A 853 30.02 2.98 9.49
N ASN A 854 31.16 3.43 8.98
CA ASN A 854 31.95 4.49 9.61
C ASN A 854 31.86 5.80 8.81
N LEU A 855 31.53 6.90 9.47
CA LEU A 855 31.44 8.23 8.88
C LEU A 855 32.48 9.16 9.53
N GLY A 856 33.55 9.50 8.81
CA GLY A 856 34.64 10.35 9.28
C GLY A 856 34.32 11.86 9.36
N GLY A 857 33.08 12.24 9.05
CA GLY A 857 32.60 13.61 9.01
C GLY A 857 31.08 13.70 9.19
N MET A 858 30.57 14.92 9.34
CA MET A 858 29.13 15.20 9.44
C MET A 858 28.39 14.79 8.16
N TRP A 859 27.27 14.09 8.30
CA TRP A 859 26.43 13.68 7.17
C TRP A 859 25.39 14.75 6.86
N THR A 860 25.62 15.53 5.80
CA THR A 860 24.70 16.60 5.38
C THR A 860 23.70 16.07 4.34
N ILE A 861 22.43 15.95 4.73
CA ILE A 861 21.35 15.42 3.89
C ILE A 861 20.56 16.58 3.28
N ASN A 862 20.87 16.91 2.03
CA ASN A 862 20.19 17.93 1.23
C ASN A 862 19.27 17.28 0.18
N ALA A 863 18.23 16.60 0.66
CA ALA A 863 17.27 15.88 -0.16
C ALA A 863 15.85 16.02 0.41
N ASN A 864 14.88 16.31 -0.46
CA ASN A 864 13.48 16.48 -0.10
C ASN A 864 12.65 15.25 -0.52
N ASN A 865 11.63 14.93 0.28
CA ASN A 865 10.66 13.86 0.04
C ASN A 865 11.33 12.47 -0.07
N ILE A 866 12.29 12.22 0.83
CA ILE A 866 13.16 11.04 0.85
C ILE A 866 12.87 10.16 2.06
N THR A 867 12.93 8.85 1.87
CA THR A 867 12.94 7.86 2.96
C THR A 867 14.33 7.26 3.09
N ILE A 868 14.84 7.13 4.32
CA ILE A 868 16.14 6.54 4.67
C ILE A 868 15.89 5.53 5.78
N THR A 869 16.09 4.24 5.52
CA THR A 869 15.77 3.18 6.47
C THR A 869 16.88 2.14 6.60
N GLY A 870 17.18 1.73 7.82
CA GLY A 870 18.12 0.64 8.11
C GLY A 870 17.45 -0.74 8.18
N ALA A 871 18.23 -1.75 8.54
CA ALA A 871 17.79 -3.12 8.78
C ALA A 871 17.17 -3.33 10.19
N GLY A 872 17.14 -2.30 11.03
CA GLY A 872 16.69 -2.32 12.44
C GLY A 872 17.80 -1.88 13.40
N ILE A 873 17.42 -1.37 14.58
CA ILE A 873 18.38 -0.80 15.56
C ILE A 873 19.47 -1.79 16.01
N TRP A 874 19.14 -3.08 16.09
CA TRP A 874 20.02 -4.21 16.43
C TRP A 874 20.81 -4.79 15.24
N TYR A 875 20.79 -4.11 14.08
CA TYR A 875 21.33 -4.61 12.82
C TYR A 875 22.18 -3.56 12.12
N THR A 876 21.65 -2.37 11.85
CA THR A 876 22.39 -1.27 11.22
C THR A 876 22.97 -0.39 12.30
N ASN A 877 24.29 -0.17 12.27
CA ASN A 877 25.00 0.76 13.16
C ASN A 877 25.76 1.81 12.34
N ILE A 878 25.45 3.09 12.55
CA ILE A 878 26.25 4.21 12.04
C ILE A 878 27.20 4.67 13.14
N GLN A 879 28.49 4.74 12.85
CA GLN A 879 29.51 5.26 13.75
C GLN A 879 30.15 6.50 13.13
N PHE A 880 29.97 7.65 13.76
CA PHE A 880 30.84 8.79 13.47
C PHE A 880 32.20 8.55 14.14
N THR A 881 33.31 8.72 13.41
CA THR A 881 34.66 8.34 13.88
C THR A 881 35.58 9.51 14.22
N SER A 882 35.26 10.73 13.78
CA SER A 882 36.01 11.93 14.19
C SER A 882 35.54 12.38 15.59
N PRO A 883 36.45 12.64 16.55
CA PRO A 883 36.10 13.19 17.86
C PRO A 883 35.94 14.73 17.86
N ASN A 884 36.28 15.39 16.75
CA ASN A 884 36.39 16.83 16.66
C ASN A 884 35.02 17.53 16.53
N ALA A 885 34.94 18.78 16.96
CA ALA A 885 33.78 19.64 16.68
C ALA A 885 33.44 19.71 15.17
N ALA A 886 32.15 19.89 14.86
CA ALA A 886 31.56 19.94 13.52
C ALA A 886 31.91 18.75 12.60
N SER A 887 32.33 17.60 13.17
CA SER A 887 32.89 16.47 12.41
C SER A 887 32.08 15.17 12.51
N GLY A 888 30.82 15.24 12.88
CA GLY A 888 29.89 14.10 12.88
C GLY A 888 28.47 14.53 13.16
N GLY A 889 27.56 13.55 13.28
CA GLY A 889 26.12 13.82 13.35
C GLY A 889 25.49 14.10 11.98
N ILE A 890 24.17 14.30 11.96
CA ILE A 890 23.37 14.42 10.73
C ILE A 890 22.79 15.84 10.61
N SER A 891 23.30 16.63 9.67
CA SER A 891 22.80 17.98 9.33
C SER A 891 21.73 17.86 8.25
N LEU A 892 20.47 18.05 8.63
CA LEU A 892 19.34 17.99 7.71
C LEU A 892 19.19 19.35 7.00
N ARG A 893 19.02 19.34 5.68
CA ARG A 893 18.78 20.52 4.84
C ARG A 893 17.47 20.36 4.08
N VAL A 894 16.42 19.97 4.81
CA VAL A 894 15.12 19.55 4.28
C VAL A 894 14.11 20.68 4.39
N THR A 895 13.37 20.92 3.30
CA THR A 895 12.22 21.85 3.25
C THR A 895 10.90 21.14 2.93
N GLY A 896 10.97 19.99 2.24
CA GLY A 896 9.88 19.03 2.08
C GLY A 896 9.79 18.08 3.29
N THR A 897 9.51 16.81 3.04
CA THR A 897 9.42 15.77 4.08
C THR A 897 10.66 14.86 4.07
N ILE A 898 11.13 14.41 5.23
CA ILE A 898 12.05 13.26 5.36
C ILE A 898 11.44 12.20 6.27
N ASP A 899 11.66 10.93 5.95
CA ASP A 899 11.34 9.78 6.78
C ASP A 899 12.63 9.00 7.08
N PHE A 900 13.05 8.93 8.34
CA PHE A 900 14.35 8.36 8.74
C PHE A 900 14.16 7.32 9.85
N SER A 901 14.62 6.08 9.67
CA SER A 901 14.30 5.02 10.64
C SER A 901 15.21 3.77 10.67
N ASN A 902 15.00 2.94 11.69
CA ASN A 902 15.48 1.55 11.77
C ASN A 902 17.01 1.36 11.87
N MET A 903 17.71 2.15 12.70
CA MET A 903 19.16 1.99 12.91
C MET A 903 19.64 2.48 14.29
N SER A 904 20.79 1.98 14.74
CA SER A 904 21.57 2.57 15.82
C SER A 904 22.60 3.56 15.26
N ILE A 905 22.92 4.61 16.03
CA ILE A 905 23.83 5.70 15.66
C ILE A 905 24.67 6.07 16.89
N ASN A 906 26.00 6.10 16.77
CA ASN A 906 26.92 6.40 17.87
C ASN A 906 28.04 7.34 17.36
N SER A 907 28.66 8.10 18.28
CA SER A 907 29.66 9.12 17.98
C SER A 907 31.08 8.72 18.45
N MET A 908 32.08 9.57 18.18
CA MET A 908 33.37 9.57 18.88
C MET A 908 33.58 10.84 19.71
N LEU A 909 32.50 11.57 20.01
CA LEU A 909 32.49 12.81 20.78
C LEU A 909 32.53 12.52 22.29
N ARG A 910 33.27 13.35 23.03
CA ARG A 910 33.41 13.26 24.49
C ARG A 910 33.55 14.62 25.17
N SER A 911 33.01 15.65 24.52
CA SER A 911 33.11 17.06 24.95
C SER A 911 31.96 17.87 24.36
N ARG A 912 31.38 18.77 25.16
CA ARG A 912 30.46 19.79 24.65
C ARG A 912 31.17 20.92 23.88
N TYR A 913 32.51 20.93 23.85
CA TYR A 913 33.33 22.00 23.28
C TYR A 913 32.88 23.41 23.72
N ASN A 914 32.48 23.58 25.00
CA ASN A 914 31.89 24.80 25.53
C ASN A 914 30.72 25.33 24.68
N GLN A 915 29.70 24.50 24.41
CA GLN A 915 28.56 24.76 23.50
C GLN A 915 28.91 24.89 22.01
N ASN A 916 30.16 24.64 21.58
CA ASN A 916 30.60 24.76 20.19
C ASN A 916 30.92 23.41 19.53
N ALA A 917 30.32 22.30 19.99
CA ALA A 917 30.59 20.98 19.40
C ALA A 917 29.97 20.84 18.01
N ILE A 918 28.77 21.38 17.77
CA ILE A 918 28.03 21.30 16.48
C ILE A 918 27.97 19.84 15.98
N TYR A 919 27.57 18.94 16.89
CA TYR A 919 27.74 17.50 16.73
C TYR A 919 26.58 16.77 17.45
N LYS A 920 25.35 17.16 17.10
CA LYS A 920 24.12 16.47 17.52
C LYS A 920 23.86 15.25 16.64
N CYS A 921 23.13 14.23 17.11
CA CYS A 921 22.78 13.10 16.23
C CYS A 921 21.97 13.59 15.02
N PHE A 922 20.98 14.47 15.25
CA PHE A 922 20.26 15.18 14.21
C PHE A 922 20.18 16.69 14.50
N MET A 923 20.37 17.52 13.48
CA MET A 923 20.35 18.98 13.61
C MET A 923 19.89 19.68 12.32
N ASP A 924 19.66 20.99 12.45
CA ASP A 924 19.28 21.93 11.41
C ASP A 924 17.81 21.83 10.91
N ASN A 925 17.61 21.63 9.60
CA ASN A 925 16.34 21.86 8.92
C ASN A 925 15.62 20.52 8.67
N PHE A 926 14.66 20.18 9.53
CA PHE A 926 13.92 18.91 9.47
C PHE A 926 12.73 18.96 8.47
N GLY A 927 12.33 20.15 8.04
CA GLY A 927 11.28 20.35 7.03
C GLY A 927 9.85 20.24 7.59
N THR A 928 8.95 19.71 6.76
CA THR A 928 7.49 19.71 6.99
C THR A 928 6.93 18.28 6.99
N ASN A 929 6.15 17.93 8.01
CA ASN A 929 5.55 16.60 8.24
C ASN A 929 6.54 15.42 8.35
N SER A 930 7.82 15.72 8.58
CA SER A 930 8.91 14.74 8.65
C SER A 930 8.79 13.79 9.84
N ARG A 931 9.45 12.64 9.74
CA ARG A 931 9.40 11.56 10.72
C ARG A 931 10.79 10.99 10.97
N ILE A 932 11.17 10.86 12.24
CA ILE A 932 12.40 10.17 12.65
C ILE A 932 12.03 9.15 13.72
N HIS A 933 12.15 7.87 13.43
CA HIS A 933 11.52 6.84 14.27
C HIS A 933 12.21 5.48 14.30
N ASP A 934 11.93 4.69 15.32
CA ASP A 934 12.50 3.34 15.52
C ASP A 934 14.04 3.35 15.43
N PHE A 935 14.66 4.25 16.19
CA PHE A 935 16.11 4.51 16.20
C PHE A 935 16.70 4.34 17.61
N TRP A 936 18.02 4.20 17.68
CA TRP A 936 18.79 4.30 18.91
C TRP A 936 19.97 5.25 18.65
N GLU A 937 20.05 6.37 19.36
CA GLU A 937 21.18 7.28 19.25
C GLU A 937 21.85 7.49 20.62
N GLU A 938 23.19 7.59 20.59
CA GLU A 938 23.99 7.72 21.81
C GLU A 938 25.31 8.49 21.63
N HIS A 939 25.73 9.18 22.70
CA HIS A 939 27.00 9.92 22.85
C HIS A 939 27.19 11.18 21.99
N PHE A 940 26.12 11.82 21.52
CA PHE A 940 26.22 13.08 20.78
C PHE A 940 26.28 14.30 21.72
N GLU A 941 26.45 15.49 21.13
CA GLU A 941 26.31 16.75 21.85
C GLU A 941 24.89 16.83 22.42
N CYS A 942 23.89 16.70 21.55
CA CYS A 942 22.49 16.45 21.88
C CYS A 942 22.02 15.32 20.97
N GLY A 943 20.96 14.61 21.32
CA GLY A 943 20.31 13.72 20.35
C GLY A 943 19.73 14.51 19.17
N PHE A 944 18.89 15.51 19.47
CA PHE A 944 18.23 16.32 18.45
C PHE A 944 18.28 17.81 18.79
N TRP A 945 18.64 18.64 17.81
CA TRP A 945 18.51 20.09 17.88
C TRP A 945 17.77 20.62 16.65
N VAL A 946 16.43 20.71 16.76
CA VAL A 946 15.53 21.06 15.67
C VAL A 946 15.45 22.58 15.57
N ALA A 947 16.30 23.19 14.75
CA ALA A 947 16.42 24.65 14.66
C ALA A 947 17.08 25.11 13.35
N ASP A 948 16.54 26.15 12.71
CA ASP A 948 17.19 26.78 11.56
C ASP A 948 18.04 27.98 11.96
N TYR A 949 19.32 27.95 11.61
CA TYR A 949 20.24 29.10 11.71
C TYR A 949 20.84 29.50 10.34
N ALA A 950 20.36 28.91 9.23
CA ALA A 950 20.92 29.10 7.89
C ALA A 950 20.18 30.14 7.04
N HIS A 951 18.94 30.52 7.39
CA HIS A 951 18.10 31.44 6.61
C HIS A 951 17.71 32.68 7.41
N THR A 952 17.26 33.74 6.73
CA THR A 952 16.72 34.95 7.36
C THR A 952 15.55 35.49 6.53
N PRO A 953 14.28 35.42 7.01
CA PRO A 953 13.85 34.80 8.27
C PRO A 953 14.15 33.30 8.31
N ALA A 954 14.27 32.75 9.52
CA ALA A 954 14.47 31.31 9.71
C ALA A 954 13.26 30.49 9.23
N ILE A 955 13.51 29.28 8.73
CA ILE A 955 12.48 28.31 8.33
C ILE A 955 12.21 27.28 9.45
N PRO A 956 11.11 27.42 10.22
CA PRO A 956 10.80 26.50 11.31
C PRO A 956 10.36 25.12 10.80
N SER A 957 10.63 24.08 11.58
CA SER A 957 10.08 22.75 11.32
C SER A 957 8.60 22.69 11.75
N ASP A 958 7.74 22.07 10.93
CA ASP A 958 6.28 22.04 11.15
C ASP A 958 5.73 20.62 11.01
N GLY A 959 5.11 20.11 12.08
CA GLY A 959 4.54 18.75 12.11
C GLY A 959 5.57 17.62 12.11
N LEU A 960 6.81 17.86 12.57
CA LEU A 960 7.83 16.82 12.76
C LEU A 960 7.36 15.83 13.84
N ILE A 961 7.57 14.53 13.63
CA ILE A 961 7.44 13.51 14.67
C ILE A 961 8.77 12.79 14.91
N ILE A 962 9.21 12.78 16.16
CA ILE A 962 10.27 11.91 16.67
C ILE A 962 9.57 10.82 17.52
N SER A 963 9.77 9.53 17.20
CA SER A 963 9.00 8.46 17.88
C SER A 963 9.66 7.09 17.98
N ASN A 964 9.29 6.30 19.00
CA ASN A 964 9.85 4.97 19.26
C ASN A 964 11.38 4.95 19.42
N GLY A 965 11.98 6.08 19.78
CA GLY A 965 13.43 6.27 19.84
C GLY A 965 14.03 5.92 21.19
N ARG A 966 15.31 5.56 21.18
CA ARG A 966 16.20 5.62 22.35
C ARG A 966 17.14 6.80 22.16
N VAL A 967 17.11 7.74 23.11
CA VAL A 967 17.82 9.03 23.09
C VAL A 967 18.68 9.07 24.34
N ARG A 968 19.94 8.60 24.26
CA ARG A 968 20.67 8.17 25.46
C ARG A 968 22.10 8.71 25.54
N ASN A 969 22.59 8.89 26.77
CA ASN A 969 23.99 9.16 27.05
C ASN A 969 24.56 10.39 26.29
N ASN A 970 23.75 11.41 26.03
CA ASN A 970 24.21 12.64 25.36
C ASN A 970 24.81 13.64 26.36
N LEU A 971 25.74 14.46 25.88
CA LEU A 971 26.50 15.42 26.68
C LEU A 971 25.69 16.69 27.07
N ALA A 972 24.58 16.93 26.37
CA ALA A 972 23.61 18.00 26.56
C ALA A 972 22.18 17.45 26.40
N ASP A 973 21.27 18.26 25.87
CA ASP A 973 19.85 17.97 25.66
C ASP A 973 19.59 16.60 24.98
N GLY A 974 18.51 15.93 25.35
CA GLY A 974 18.05 14.75 24.59
C GLY A 974 17.43 15.18 23.26
N ILE A 975 16.33 15.94 23.34
CA ILE A 975 15.69 16.59 22.18
C ILE A 975 15.35 18.03 22.53
N ASN A 976 15.85 18.98 21.77
CA ASN A 976 15.46 20.39 21.84
C ASN A 976 14.71 20.79 20.56
N PHE A 977 13.45 21.22 20.71
CA PHE A 977 12.71 21.96 19.68
C PHE A 977 13.01 23.45 19.85
N CYS A 978 13.51 24.09 18.80
CA CYS A 978 13.94 25.48 18.85
C CYS A 978 13.64 26.23 17.53
N GLN A 979 13.91 27.54 17.50
CA GLN A 979 13.79 28.43 16.33
C GLN A 979 12.41 28.34 15.63
N GLY A 980 11.34 28.42 16.43
CA GLY A 980 9.97 28.49 15.92
C GLY A 980 9.36 27.15 15.50
N THR A 981 10.01 26.03 15.84
CA THR A 981 9.47 24.68 15.62
C THR A 981 8.05 24.57 16.20
N LYS A 982 7.13 23.98 15.44
CA LYS A 982 5.69 24.06 15.71
C LYS A 982 4.93 22.81 15.31
N ASN A 983 3.79 22.58 15.98
CA ASN A 983 2.90 21.43 15.82
C ASN A 983 3.63 20.06 15.89
N SER A 984 4.85 20.02 16.43
CA SER A 984 5.78 18.90 16.34
C SER A 984 5.74 18.06 17.61
N THR A 985 6.04 16.77 17.50
CA THR A 985 5.77 15.78 18.56
C THR A 985 6.98 14.90 18.86
N VAL A 986 7.28 14.70 20.15
CA VAL A 986 8.11 13.58 20.63
C VAL A 986 7.19 12.57 21.32
N GLN A 987 7.15 11.33 20.85
CA GLN A 987 6.27 10.31 21.43
C GLN A 987 6.82 8.89 21.51
N ASN A 988 6.51 8.19 22.60
CA ASN A 988 6.96 6.80 22.83
C ASN A 988 8.49 6.65 22.79
N CYS A 989 9.24 7.67 23.21
CA CYS A 989 10.70 7.63 23.30
C CYS A 989 11.18 7.34 24.72
N ASN A 990 12.30 6.63 24.83
CA ASN A 990 13.05 6.51 26.08
C ASN A 990 14.27 7.43 26.02
N VAL A 991 14.34 8.37 26.95
CA VAL A 991 15.30 9.46 27.01
C VAL A 991 16.12 9.28 28.29
N ARG A 992 17.39 8.88 28.21
CA ARG A 992 18.12 8.44 29.41
C ARG A 992 19.51 9.06 29.52
N ASN A 993 19.91 9.43 30.74
CA ASN A 993 21.31 9.75 31.05
C ASN A 993 21.88 10.92 30.21
N ASN A 994 21.03 11.91 29.89
CA ASN A 994 21.39 13.08 29.07
C ASN A 994 21.84 14.27 29.94
N GLY A 995 22.64 15.16 29.34
CA GLY A 995 23.48 16.16 30.00
C GLY A 995 23.03 17.61 29.96
N ASP A 996 21.81 17.88 29.51
CA ASP A 996 21.03 19.08 29.79
C ASP A 996 19.55 18.68 29.75
N ASP A 997 18.63 19.58 29.41
CA ASP A 997 17.20 19.27 29.45
C ASP A 997 16.82 18.09 28.53
N GLY A 998 16.24 17.02 29.10
CA GLY A 998 16.00 15.75 28.42
C GLY A 998 15.07 15.90 27.21
N LEU A 999 13.96 16.62 27.39
CA LEU A 999 13.08 17.10 26.32
C LEU A 999 12.80 18.60 26.52
N ALA A 1000 13.22 19.44 25.59
CA ALA A 1000 13.20 20.90 25.71
C ALA A 1000 12.41 21.60 24.59
N MET A 1001 11.73 22.69 24.91
CA MET A 1001 11.15 23.64 23.94
C MET A 1001 11.71 25.03 24.21
N TRP A 1002 12.57 25.52 23.30
CA TRP A 1002 13.21 26.83 23.37
C TRP A 1002 12.77 27.72 22.19
N PRO A 1003 11.78 28.61 22.38
CA PRO A 1003 11.35 29.56 21.36
C PRO A 1003 12.33 30.74 21.18
N ASP A 1004 13.56 30.42 20.79
CA ASP A 1004 14.52 31.38 20.25
C ASP A 1004 13.93 32.13 19.04
N ASN A 1005 14.40 33.36 18.83
CA ASN A 1005 14.01 34.23 17.72
C ASN A 1005 15.21 34.74 16.90
N THR A 1006 16.39 34.15 17.10
CA THR A 1006 17.58 34.34 16.28
C THR A 1006 17.24 34.19 14.79
N MET A 1007 17.93 34.92 13.91
CA MET A 1007 17.62 35.02 12.47
C MET A 1007 16.16 35.43 12.13
N GLY A 1008 15.35 35.89 13.10
CA GLY A 1008 13.94 36.22 12.89
C GLY A 1008 13.01 35.00 12.82
N ALA A 1009 13.30 33.94 13.58
CA ALA A 1009 12.39 32.82 13.74
C ALA A 1009 11.06 33.23 14.41
N PRO A 1010 9.92 32.58 14.07
CA PRO A 1010 8.64 32.83 14.71
C PRO A 1010 8.57 32.19 16.11
N MET A 1011 7.55 32.54 16.90
CA MET A 1011 7.30 31.89 18.19
C MET A 1011 6.85 30.44 18.01
N GLU A 1012 7.37 29.53 18.84
CA GLU A 1012 6.93 28.13 18.86
C GLU A 1012 5.50 27.98 19.36
N VAL A 1013 4.77 27.05 18.74
CA VAL A 1013 3.37 26.77 19.09
C VAL A 1013 3.01 25.28 18.98
N ASN A 1014 2.10 24.83 19.84
CA ASN A 1014 1.41 23.54 19.77
C ASN A 1014 2.28 22.25 19.83
N ASN A 1015 3.58 22.36 20.10
CA ASN A 1015 4.45 21.19 20.23
C ASN A 1015 4.00 20.27 21.38
N THR A 1016 4.23 18.96 21.24
CA THR A 1016 3.73 17.93 22.16
C THR A 1016 4.82 16.92 22.58
N PHE A 1017 4.98 16.69 23.88
CA PHE A 1017 5.80 15.60 24.43
C PHE A 1017 4.91 14.59 25.16
N LYS A 1018 4.73 13.38 24.60
CA LYS A 1018 3.76 12.41 25.16
C LYS A 1018 4.27 10.96 25.24
N TYR A 1019 3.85 10.23 26.26
CA TYR A 1019 4.22 8.81 26.45
C TYR A 1019 5.74 8.58 26.41
N ASN A 1020 6.55 9.47 26.99
CA ASN A 1020 8.00 9.31 27.03
C ASN A 1020 8.47 8.87 28.44
N THR A 1021 9.46 7.99 28.47
CA THR A 1021 10.14 7.56 29.71
C THR A 1021 11.48 8.28 29.80
N ILE A 1022 11.58 9.29 30.66
CA ILE A 1022 12.79 10.10 30.85
C ILE A 1022 13.47 9.74 32.17
N GLU A 1023 14.73 9.32 32.14
CA GLU A 1023 15.40 8.65 33.27
C GLU A 1023 16.86 9.13 33.45
N ASN A 1024 17.35 9.13 34.69
CA ASN A 1024 18.76 9.36 35.03
C ASN A 1024 19.33 10.70 34.50
N ASN A 1025 18.48 11.71 34.23
CA ASN A 1025 18.88 12.96 33.58
C ASN A 1025 19.85 13.73 34.49
N TRP A 1026 21.11 13.91 34.07
CA TRP A 1026 22.18 14.24 35.02
C TRP A 1026 22.42 15.75 35.24
N ARG A 1027 21.75 16.60 34.46
CA ARG A 1027 21.74 18.06 34.59
C ARG A 1027 20.34 18.61 34.26
N ALA A 1028 20.06 19.85 34.68
CA ALA A 1028 18.91 20.65 34.28
C ALA A 1028 17.54 20.03 34.60
N ALA A 1029 16.75 19.54 33.63
CA ALA A 1029 15.49 18.86 33.91
C ALA A 1029 15.16 17.73 32.92
N ALA A 1030 14.35 16.76 33.32
CA ALA A 1030 13.88 15.72 32.40
C ALA A 1030 12.95 16.28 31.28
N ILE A 1031 12.11 17.28 31.59
CA ILE A 1031 11.34 18.06 30.60
C ILE A 1031 11.45 19.55 30.93
N ALA A 1032 11.69 20.40 29.92
CA ALA A 1032 11.76 21.85 30.09
C ALA A 1032 11.02 22.64 28.99
N ILE A 1033 10.37 23.75 29.38
CA ILE A 1033 9.65 24.66 28.47
C ILE A 1033 10.03 26.10 28.80
N PHE A 1034 10.56 26.86 27.83
CA PHE A 1034 11.09 28.22 28.06
C PHE A 1034 10.18 29.36 27.54
N GLY A 1035 9.08 29.03 26.87
CA GLY A 1035 8.11 30.01 26.39
C GLY A 1035 7.02 29.37 25.53
N GLY A 1036 6.53 30.15 24.56
CA GLY A 1036 5.66 29.69 23.48
C GLY A 1036 4.19 29.62 23.88
N SER A 1037 3.40 28.84 23.14
CA SER A 1037 1.93 28.82 23.27
C SER A 1037 1.31 27.48 22.86
N GLY A 1038 0.32 26.99 23.61
CA GLY A 1038 -0.45 25.80 23.23
C GLY A 1038 0.26 24.45 23.45
N HIS A 1039 1.44 24.43 24.07
CA HIS A 1039 2.25 23.22 24.25
C HIS A 1039 1.60 22.19 25.18
N LYS A 1040 1.87 20.90 24.93
CA LYS A 1040 1.27 19.77 25.65
C LYS A 1040 2.31 18.76 26.10
N VAL A 1041 2.27 18.37 27.37
CA VAL A 1041 3.17 17.39 27.96
C VAL A 1041 2.32 16.35 28.69
N THR A 1042 2.12 15.14 28.14
CA THR A 1042 1.12 14.20 28.68
C THR A 1042 1.59 12.76 28.80
N ASN A 1043 1.11 12.01 29.79
CA ASN A 1043 1.37 10.57 29.93
C ASN A 1043 2.86 10.21 30.06
N ASN A 1044 3.71 11.10 30.57
CA ASN A 1044 5.14 10.85 30.67
C ASN A 1044 5.51 10.18 32.01
N TYR A 1045 6.67 9.53 32.05
CA TYR A 1045 7.24 8.94 33.26
C TYR A 1045 8.65 9.48 33.43
N ILE A 1046 8.92 10.11 34.57
CA ILE A 1046 10.17 10.82 34.87
C ILE A 1046 10.80 10.22 36.12
N LYS A 1047 12.09 9.91 36.09
CA LYS A 1047 12.77 9.19 37.19
C LYS A 1047 14.25 9.52 37.39
N ASP A 1048 14.68 9.59 38.64
CA ASP A 1048 16.08 9.66 39.10
C ASP A 1048 16.89 10.82 38.47
N CYS A 1049 16.39 12.05 38.55
CA CYS A 1049 17.13 13.23 38.05
C CYS A 1049 18.25 13.62 39.04
N PHE A 1050 19.48 13.89 38.56
CA PHE A 1050 20.64 14.08 39.45
C PHE A 1050 20.72 15.51 40.01
N MET A 1051 21.34 16.44 39.30
CA MET A 1051 21.44 17.86 39.66
C MET A 1051 20.31 18.68 38.99
N GLY A 1052 19.06 18.23 39.15
CA GLY A 1052 17.96 18.75 38.32
C GLY A 1052 16.53 18.38 38.69
N SER A 1053 15.58 19.02 38.02
CA SER A 1053 14.13 18.83 38.19
C SER A 1053 13.57 17.69 37.32
N GLY A 1054 12.36 17.24 37.65
CA GLY A 1054 11.57 16.43 36.72
C GLY A 1054 10.99 17.30 35.60
N ILE A 1055 10.30 18.38 35.98
CA ILE A 1055 9.78 19.38 35.04
C ILE A 1055 10.36 20.75 35.40
N ARG A 1056 10.78 21.52 34.40
CA ARG A 1056 11.23 22.92 34.54
C ARG A 1056 10.47 23.84 33.60
N MET A 1057 10.17 25.05 34.06
CA MET A 1057 9.81 26.16 33.17
C MET A 1057 10.56 27.41 33.62
N ASN A 1058 11.23 28.12 32.71
CA ASN A 1058 11.84 29.40 33.07
C ASN A 1058 11.84 30.43 31.93
N THR A 1059 12.22 31.66 32.25
CA THR A 1059 12.31 32.78 31.30
C THR A 1059 13.73 33.36 31.25
N VAL A 1060 14.74 32.48 31.33
CA VAL A 1060 16.17 32.88 31.43
C VAL A 1060 16.84 33.09 30.06
N PHE A 1061 16.38 32.37 29.04
CA PHE A 1061 17.02 32.35 27.72
C PHE A 1061 16.49 33.47 26.79
N PRO A 1062 17.25 33.88 25.77
CA PRO A 1062 16.75 34.76 24.70
C PRO A 1062 15.58 34.14 23.94
N GLY A 1063 14.75 34.97 23.30
CA GLY A 1063 13.65 34.52 22.45
C GLY A 1063 12.31 35.14 22.84
N TYR A 1064 11.25 34.36 22.69
CA TYR A 1064 9.92 34.63 23.22
C TYR A 1064 9.75 33.90 24.58
N HIS A 1065 8.85 34.37 25.44
CA HIS A 1065 8.45 33.61 26.63
C HIS A 1065 6.95 33.28 26.56
N PHE A 1066 6.23 33.43 27.67
CA PHE A 1066 4.82 33.08 27.81
C PHE A 1066 3.87 34.26 27.54
N GLU A 1067 4.36 35.41 27.05
CA GLU A 1067 3.59 36.65 26.92
C GLU A 1067 2.36 36.50 26.00
N SER A 1068 2.43 35.57 25.03
CA SER A 1068 1.32 35.17 24.14
C SER A 1068 0.88 33.71 24.32
N ASN A 1069 1.14 33.12 25.48
CA ASN A 1069 0.69 31.77 25.80
C ASN A 1069 -0.84 31.71 25.96
N THR A 1070 -1.49 30.90 25.14
CA THR A 1070 -2.93 30.63 25.16
C THR A 1070 -3.35 29.53 26.14
N GLY A 1071 -2.39 28.72 26.59
CA GLY A 1071 -2.57 27.59 27.50
C GLY A 1071 -1.49 26.53 27.26
N ILE A 1072 -0.60 26.32 28.23
CA ILE A 1072 0.32 25.16 28.25
C ILE A 1072 -0.23 24.14 29.24
N THR A 1073 -0.18 22.87 28.86
CA THR A 1073 -0.77 21.77 29.64
C THR A 1073 0.25 20.68 29.95
N PHE A 1074 0.32 20.30 31.22
CA PHE A 1074 1.01 19.13 31.72
C PHE A 1074 -0.03 18.17 32.29
N SER A 1075 -0.08 16.92 31.82
CA SER A 1075 -1.09 15.95 32.23
C SER A 1075 -0.52 14.55 32.48
N ASP A 1076 -1.20 13.81 33.36
CA ASP A 1076 -1.05 12.37 33.53
C ASP A 1076 0.41 11.91 33.63
N THR A 1077 1.23 12.56 34.45
CA THR A 1077 2.69 12.33 34.49
C THR A 1077 3.15 11.86 35.88
N THR A 1078 4.05 10.87 35.92
CA THR A 1078 4.73 10.45 37.17
C THR A 1078 6.11 11.09 37.22
N ILE A 1079 6.52 11.57 38.40
CA ILE A 1079 7.87 12.07 38.70
C ILE A 1079 8.38 11.33 39.94
N ILE A 1080 9.54 10.66 39.85
CA ILE A 1080 10.12 9.87 40.95
C ILE A 1080 11.57 10.28 41.20
N ASN A 1081 11.96 10.49 42.46
CA ASN A 1081 13.37 10.75 42.84
C ASN A 1081 14.00 12.00 42.18
N SER A 1082 13.19 12.97 41.75
CA SER A 1082 13.63 14.19 41.05
C SER A 1082 13.61 15.44 41.96
N GLY A 1083 14.10 16.56 41.44
CA GLY A 1083 14.43 17.75 42.24
C GLY A 1083 15.85 17.62 42.79
N THR A 1084 16.38 18.67 43.40
CA THR A 1084 17.76 18.69 43.94
C THR A 1084 17.90 19.77 45.02
N SER A 1085 18.80 19.60 45.98
CA SER A 1085 19.26 20.72 46.85
C SER A 1085 20.48 21.47 46.31
N LYS A 1086 21.05 21.03 45.16
CA LYS A 1086 22.34 21.49 44.63
C LYS A 1086 22.41 21.30 43.11
N ASP A 1087 21.73 22.17 42.37
CA ASP A 1087 21.96 22.36 40.93
C ASP A 1087 23.42 22.79 40.63
N CYS A 1088 23.78 22.96 39.35
CA CYS A 1088 25.14 23.40 38.98
C CYS A 1088 25.51 24.81 39.51
N TYR A 1089 24.56 25.56 40.07
CA TYR A 1089 24.74 26.85 40.74
C TYR A 1089 24.65 26.74 42.27
N SER A 1090 24.64 25.50 42.82
CA SER A 1090 24.46 25.17 44.23
C SER A 1090 23.17 25.74 44.84
N GLY A 1091 22.06 25.67 44.10
CA GLY A 1091 20.71 25.99 44.60
C GLY A 1091 19.75 24.81 44.56
N GLU A 1092 18.73 24.90 45.39
CA GLU A 1092 17.60 23.97 45.40
C GLU A 1092 16.68 24.13 44.17
N ARG A 1093 16.11 23.02 43.72
CA ARG A 1093 15.13 22.91 42.63
C ARG A 1093 14.05 21.91 43.00
N GLY A 1094 12.80 22.30 42.81
CA GLY A 1094 11.66 21.40 43.01
C GLY A 1094 11.65 20.26 41.99
N ALA A 1095 10.99 19.15 42.31
CA ALA A 1095 10.69 18.11 41.32
C ALA A 1095 9.88 18.67 40.12
N ILE A 1096 9.07 19.70 40.37
CA ILE A 1096 8.65 20.72 39.39
C ILE A 1096 9.25 22.07 39.81
N ASP A 1097 10.04 22.72 38.94
CA ASP A 1097 10.63 24.05 39.17
C ASP A 1097 10.08 25.07 38.18
N LEU A 1098 9.48 26.15 38.68
CA LEU A 1098 8.92 27.24 37.89
C LEU A 1098 9.66 28.54 38.25
N GLU A 1099 10.54 29.00 37.37
CA GLU A 1099 11.47 30.11 37.61
C GLU A 1099 11.14 31.29 36.69
N ALA A 1100 10.42 32.30 37.19
CA ALA A 1100 10.09 33.50 36.41
C ALA A 1100 11.29 34.45 36.36
N SER A 1101 12.35 34.04 35.66
CA SER A 1101 13.68 34.64 35.67
C SER A 1101 13.68 36.12 35.25
N ASN A 1102 13.12 36.43 34.07
CA ASN A 1102 13.09 37.78 33.48
C ASN A 1102 11.66 38.28 33.20
N SER A 1103 10.75 37.40 32.80
CA SER A 1103 9.34 37.71 32.51
C SER A 1103 8.39 36.72 33.19
N SER A 1104 7.09 37.03 33.18
CA SER A 1104 6.06 36.22 33.85
C SER A 1104 5.88 34.86 33.16
N ILE A 1105 5.83 33.79 33.95
CA ILE A 1105 5.22 32.53 33.52
C ILE A 1105 3.70 32.68 33.67
N GLN A 1106 2.93 32.32 32.64
CA GLN A 1106 1.48 32.50 32.66
C GLN A 1106 0.73 31.44 31.86
N ASN A 1107 -0.55 31.22 32.20
CA ASN A 1107 -1.48 30.31 31.52
C ASN A 1107 -0.97 28.86 31.43
N VAL A 1108 -0.64 28.27 32.59
CA VAL A 1108 -0.13 26.89 32.69
C VAL A 1108 -1.07 26.05 33.55
N THR A 1109 -1.40 24.84 33.10
CA THR A 1109 -2.22 23.88 33.88
C THR A 1109 -1.54 22.53 33.99
N PHE A 1110 -1.32 22.09 35.22
CA PHE A 1110 -0.88 20.74 35.58
C PHE A 1110 -2.11 19.92 36.01
N THR A 1111 -2.24 18.65 35.60
CA THR A 1111 -3.39 17.80 35.94
C THR A 1111 -3.00 16.32 36.06
N ASN A 1112 -3.50 15.60 37.07
CA ASN A 1112 -3.20 14.18 37.29
C ASN A 1112 -1.69 13.89 37.37
N ILE A 1113 -0.96 14.62 38.22
CA ILE A 1113 0.50 14.47 38.39
C ILE A 1113 0.79 13.77 39.73
N ASP A 1114 1.63 12.75 39.72
CA ASP A 1114 2.09 12.08 40.94
C ASP A 1114 3.60 12.30 41.12
N ILE A 1115 3.98 13.01 42.18
CA ILE A 1115 5.36 13.30 42.57
C ILE A 1115 5.71 12.39 43.76
N ILE A 1116 6.76 11.58 43.62
CA ILE A 1116 7.14 10.53 44.56
C ILE A 1116 8.61 10.71 44.96
N ASN A 1117 8.89 10.79 46.26
CA ASN A 1117 10.25 10.97 46.81
C ASN A 1117 11.03 12.11 46.15
N ALA A 1118 10.48 13.33 46.13
CA ALA A 1118 11.24 14.50 45.72
C ALA A 1118 12.49 14.68 46.61
N GLN A 1119 13.65 14.97 46.02
CA GLN A 1119 14.92 15.07 46.76
C GLN A 1119 14.85 16.18 47.81
N ARG A 1120 14.40 17.36 47.38
CA ARG A 1120 14.17 18.54 48.22
C ARG A 1120 12.67 18.86 48.24
N ASP A 1121 12.24 19.90 47.53
CA ASP A 1121 10.84 20.29 47.44
C ASP A 1121 10.11 19.58 46.28
N ALA A 1122 8.80 19.37 46.39
CA ALA A 1122 8.03 18.79 45.30
C ALA A 1122 7.71 19.81 44.19
N ILE A 1123 7.26 21.01 44.56
CA ILE A 1123 6.91 22.08 43.61
C ILE A 1123 7.49 23.41 44.10
N GLN A 1124 8.30 24.04 43.25
CA GLN A 1124 9.06 25.26 43.56
C GLN A 1124 8.67 26.42 42.63
N PHE A 1125 8.49 27.61 43.19
CA PHE A 1125 8.22 28.86 42.44
C PHE A 1125 9.25 29.95 42.79
N GLY A 1126 9.87 30.54 41.77
CA GLY A 1126 11.03 31.41 41.93
C GLY A 1126 11.06 32.68 41.09
N TYR A 1127 11.97 33.58 41.47
CA TYR A 1127 12.37 34.79 40.73
C TYR A 1127 11.25 35.85 40.56
N GLY A 1128 11.60 36.98 39.94
CA GLY A 1128 10.85 38.24 40.01
C GLY A 1128 9.79 38.47 38.94
N GLY A 1129 9.82 37.73 37.82
CA GLY A 1129 9.02 38.00 36.61
C GLY A 1129 7.51 37.85 36.78
N GLY A 1130 7.07 36.96 37.67
CA GLY A 1130 5.66 36.79 38.05
C GLY A 1130 5.01 35.46 37.64
N PHE A 1131 3.92 35.11 38.31
CA PHE A 1131 3.09 33.93 38.03
C PHE A 1131 1.61 34.29 37.97
N SER A 1132 0.97 34.04 36.83
CA SER A 1132 -0.47 34.29 36.66
C SER A 1132 -1.20 33.14 35.95
N ASN A 1133 -2.42 32.84 36.41
CA ASN A 1133 -3.23 31.71 35.90
C ASN A 1133 -2.44 30.37 35.84
N ILE A 1134 -1.74 30.05 36.94
CA ILE A 1134 -1.08 28.76 37.13
C ILE A 1134 -2.01 27.86 37.94
N ASN A 1135 -2.38 26.71 37.37
CA ASN A 1135 -3.36 25.79 37.94
C ASN A 1135 -2.78 24.38 38.09
N PHE A 1136 -3.14 23.70 39.17
CA PHE A 1136 -2.69 22.36 39.54
C PHE A 1136 -3.91 21.55 40.01
N ASN A 1137 -4.31 20.52 39.26
CA ASN A 1137 -5.51 19.72 39.55
C ASN A 1137 -5.14 18.25 39.77
N ASN A 1138 -5.73 17.58 40.77
CA ASN A 1138 -5.49 16.15 41.04
C ASN A 1138 -3.98 15.84 41.15
N ILE A 1139 -3.31 16.45 42.13
CA ILE A 1139 -1.86 16.27 42.33
C ILE A 1139 -1.64 15.39 43.55
N THR A 1140 -0.86 14.32 43.43
CA THR A 1140 -0.34 13.59 44.58
C THR A 1140 1.11 13.98 44.82
N ILE A 1141 1.47 14.22 46.08
CA ILE A 1141 2.85 14.36 46.54
C ILE A 1141 3.06 13.33 47.66
N ASP A 1142 3.97 12.38 47.44
CA ASP A 1142 4.26 11.26 48.34
C ASP A 1142 5.77 11.18 48.59
N GLY A 1143 6.24 11.94 49.59
CA GLY A 1143 7.66 12.08 49.91
C GLY A 1143 8.31 13.34 49.33
N THR A 1144 8.84 14.18 50.23
CA THR A 1144 9.76 15.32 49.98
C THR A 1144 10.92 15.22 50.96
N GLY A 1145 12.01 15.99 50.80
CA GLY A 1145 13.11 15.99 51.77
C GLY A 1145 13.71 14.60 51.95
N LYS A 1146 14.31 14.11 50.86
CA LYS A 1146 14.92 12.78 50.75
C LYS A 1146 16.44 12.84 50.58
N ASP A 1147 17.02 14.04 50.48
CA ASP A 1147 18.47 14.25 50.39
C ASP A 1147 19.16 14.64 51.72
N ASP A 1148 18.40 14.76 52.82
CA ASP A 1148 18.84 15.22 54.15
C ASP A 1148 19.49 16.63 54.17
N ILE A 1149 19.33 17.44 53.10
CA ILE A 1149 19.95 18.77 52.99
C ILE A 1149 18.95 19.89 53.33
N THR A 1150 19.23 20.63 54.40
CA THR A 1150 18.37 21.75 54.86
C THR A 1150 18.86 23.14 54.47
N THR A 1151 20.05 23.27 53.87
CA THR A 1151 20.57 24.56 53.40
C THR A 1151 19.82 25.03 52.16
N SER A 1152 19.52 26.32 52.09
CA SER A 1152 18.87 26.98 50.94
C SER A 1152 19.77 28.09 50.40
N ARG A 1153 19.72 28.26 49.07
CA ARG A 1153 20.33 29.37 48.33
C ARG A 1153 19.42 30.58 48.27
N PHE A 1154 18.10 30.38 48.22
CA PHE A 1154 17.13 31.43 47.94
C PHE A 1154 16.36 31.94 49.18
N SER A 1155 16.33 31.18 50.27
CA SER A 1155 15.63 31.52 51.52
C SER A 1155 16.44 31.11 52.77
N SER A 1156 15.81 31.15 53.94
CA SER A 1156 16.40 30.60 55.18
C SER A 1156 16.39 29.06 55.15
N PRO A 1157 17.34 28.37 55.82
CA PRO A 1157 17.35 26.90 55.89
C PRO A 1157 15.99 26.29 56.25
N HIS A 1158 15.56 25.30 55.48
CA HIS A 1158 14.24 24.66 55.56
C HIS A 1158 14.32 23.16 55.23
N LEU A 1159 13.28 22.42 55.60
CA LEU A 1159 13.08 21.01 55.22
C LEU A 1159 12.46 20.93 53.81
N GLY A 1160 12.38 19.73 53.22
CA GLY A 1160 11.71 19.53 51.93
C GLY A 1160 10.20 19.74 52.00
N GLU A 1161 9.69 20.73 51.28
CA GLU A 1161 8.30 21.20 51.27
C GLU A 1161 7.47 20.56 50.15
N ALA A 1162 6.14 20.50 50.33
CA ALA A 1162 5.26 20.14 49.22
C ALA A 1162 5.11 21.30 48.22
N ILE A 1163 5.09 22.54 48.71
CA ILE A 1163 5.08 23.76 47.89
C ILE A 1163 6.01 24.81 48.52
N TYR A 1164 7.05 25.21 47.79
CA TYR A 1164 8.01 26.24 48.18
C TYR A 1164 7.93 27.44 47.23
N THR A 1165 7.94 28.67 47.78
CA THR A 1165 8.17 29.89 46.99
C THR A 1165 9.23 30.78 47.62
N TYR A 1166 10.19 31.22 46.80
CA TYR A 1166 11.18 32.27 47.14
C TYR A 1166 10.91 33.56 46.34
N THR A 1167 9.63 33.83 46.10
CA THR A 1167 9.13 35.06 45.50
C THR A 1167 7.73 35.38 45.99
N GLY A 1168 7.47 36.66 46.19
CA GLY A 1168 6.14 37.19 46.52
C GLY A 1168 5.31 37.61 45.29
N ASN A 1169 5.87 37.53 44.07
CA ASN A 1169 5.19 37.99 42.87
C ASN A 1169 4.44 36.84 42.18
N GLY A 1170 3.16 36.62 42.52
CA GLY A 1170 2.30 35.76 41.72
C GLY A 1170 1.16 35.07 42.46
N SER A 1171 0.64 34.03 41.81
CA SER A 1171 -0.48 33.20 42.27
C SER A 1171 -0.41 31.79 41.68
N ALA A 1172 -0.89 30.81 42.44
CA ALA A 1172 -1.13 29.44 41.96
C ALA A 1172 -2.38 28.85 42.64
N THR A 1173 -3.20 28.14 41.88
CA THR A 1173 -4.39 27.44 42.39
C THR A 1173 -4.22 25.93 42.32
N PHE A 1174 -4.31 25.28 43.47
CA PHE A 1174 -4.35 23.83 43.63
C PHE A 1174 -5.79 23.38 43.91
N THR A 1175 -6.23 22.32 43.23
CA THR A 1175 -7.54 21.68 43.42
C THR A 1175 -7.34 20.18 43.56
N ASN A 1176 -7.86 19.56 44.61
CA ASN A 1176 -7.65 18.13 44.91
C ASN A 1176 -6.14 17.79 45.00
N LEU A 1177 -5.46 18.43 45.95
CA LEU A 1177 -4.06 18.17 46.31
C LEU A 1177 -3.99 17.12 47.43
N ILE A 1178 -3.31 16.00 47.17
CA ILE A 1178 -3.12 14.89 48.11
C ILE A 1178 -1.66 14.91 48.58
N LEU A 1179 -1.44 15.04 49.89
CA LEU A 1179 -0.11 15.10 50.50
C LEU A 1179 0.14 13.91 51.42
N LYS A 1180 1.34 13.32 51.33
CA LYS A 1180 1.81 12.23 52.19
C LYS A 1180 3.33 12.34 52.38
N ASN A 1181 3.83 11.86 53.51
CA ASN A 1181 5.26 11.65 53.77
C ASN A 1181 6.17 12.87 53.52
N ILE A 1182 5.61 14.08 53.63
CA ILE A 1182 6.31 15.36 53.53
C ILE A 1182 7.27 15.48 54.72
N GLU A 1183 8.50 15.93 54.49
CA GLU A 1183 9.48 16.12 55.57
C GLU A 1183 9.10 17.30 56.47
N ALA A 1184 8.70 18.41 55.85
CA ALA A 1184 8.27 19.61 56.56
C ALA A 1184 6.91 19.45 57.27
N ALA A 1185 6.85 19.85 58.55
CA ALA A 1185 5.65 19.70 59.40
C ALA A 1185 4.54 20.74 59.08
N SER A 1186 4.93 21.91 58.57
CA SER A 1186 4.08 22.70 57.66
C SER A 1186 4.46 22.22 56.26
N PRO A 1187 3.54 21.79 55.38
CA PRO A 1187 3.91 21.30 54.05
C PRO A 1187 4.10 22.41 53.01
N TYR A 1188 4.04 23.68 53.43
CA TYR A 1188 4.17 24.84 52.55
C TYR A 1188 5.12 25.88 53.17
N LEU A 1189 6.07 26.37 52.38
CA LEU A 1189 6.94 27.52 52.69
C LEU A 1189 6.73 28.60 51.62
N ILE A 1190 5.84 29.55 51.91
CA ILE A 1190 5.36 30.53 50.92
C ILE A 1190 5.87 31.93 51.28
N GLN A 1191 6.64 32.55 50.39
CA GLN A 1191 7.12 33.91 50.59
C GLN A 1191 5.97 34.93 50.56
N SER A 1192 5.99 35.84 51.55
CA SER A 1192 4.99 36.91 51.72
C SER A 1192 4.71 37.68 50.43
N GLY A 1193 3.44 37.67 50.01
CA GLY A 1193 2.94 38.29 48.78
C GLY A 1193 2.40 37.28 47.76
N PHE A 1194 2.92 36.05 47.75
CA PHE A 1194 2.49 35.02 46.82
C PHE A 1194 1.11 34.46 47.19
N ASN A 1195 0.20 34.41 46.22
CA ASN A 1195 -1.20 34.05 46.44
C ASN A 1195 -1.41 32.56 46.15
N LEU A 1196 -0.98 31.71 47.08
CA LEU A 1196 -1.30 30.27 47.04
C LEU A 1196 -2.76 30.06 47.42
N THR A 1197 -3.52 29.35 46.58
CA THR A 1197 -4.88 28.88 46.85
C THR A 1197 -4.91 27.36 46.79
N VAL A 1198 -5.47 26.68 47.80
CA VAL A 1198 -5.68 25.23 47.81
C VAL A 1198 -7.17 24.94 48.06
N LYS A 1199 -7.74 23.98 47.34
CA LYS A 1199 -9.18 23.64 47.31
C LYS A 1199 -9.41 22.13 47.32
#